data_AF-A0A940WK58-F1
#
_entry.id   AF-A0A940WK58-F1
#
_cell.length_a   1.000
_cell.length_b   1.000
_cell.length_c   1.000
_cell.angle_alpha   90.00
_cell.angle_beta   90.00
_cell.angle_gamma   90.00
#
_symmetry.space_group_name_H-M   'P 1'
#
loop_
_entity.id
_entity.type
_entity.pdbx_description
1 polymer ?
#
loop_
_entity_poly.entity_id
_entity_poly.type
_entity_poly.pdbx_seq_one_letter_code
_entity_poly.pdbx_strand_id
1 'polypeptide(L)'
;MRRHRFGRVAAALAAVYLAAVIALAVRAEFTGDVTLLWAVVVDQSGFMTDAIRPWWWLSPLLVVVAAGQSWAYWLVLRGRESGEPARNGRAVRLLRVTLYVDIGIGLLWLVPIPYAWWLSLVSVPVQLALAWLYFLVLRGTTPRWLRVLILVAGSLVAAHAAVSSVMWGLDMDLYAWLSAAYWGRILIWLVWMVSLLAAQARDPRWSPATVRFGVASMILSFFQPSGYVTVGFTNEVPWPLLFGELLGAVCACAGMVWSARSAHDLGSLRHPAPRSRPAPAPARRWPLPVVAIVLPLLPAAVNLLAHGTPFSLGPDNVLWDAVREVGDGELIACWFALDLLAGVGVPALLIVAVVLRRTRRLVRATVATLFSLAAACVVSAFTDADPFLPGELPFYPDSLFVKGGRLVSAGISPLWYAFAFTASALLLLFLYTAPPERRSRGRALVAVVALAVTLCLVPAADRNRGPITTAQQCSPPEAWEQPEQEQPAELTAEQRFVCSSRRRDNGLRQFSADTPDQEVLGYGRWICDLYTRDDRPELARLKLSRDALTGPLADICPSAAAVVRAGQAKQEREVAEMQAQAQAMCDATPRHRPRIQPAKAIRIREPQWTDYGVLQTYEGEEWDDAGLDPRNGLVSSQSGTLTVVTHSDFDLCVTLETYTRRPPVEIKGWDTVVEVGYQSPTGEIVLRDDLSGTVLPDLSLNGRKGHYRIRVHYAWFPNERTDKEWPVQRLLIMAYPARGDKEIVYRKKK
;
A
#
# COMPACT_ATOMS: atom_id res chain seq x y z
N MET A 1 21.04 40.85 22.16
CA MET A 1 19.78 40.14 21.86
C MET A 1 18.77 41.17 21.35
N ARG A 2 18.25 41.03 20.12
CA ARG A 2 17.20 41.94 19.61
C ARG A 2 15.95 41.77 20.48
N ARG A 3 15.40 42.84 21.04
CA ARG A 3 14.19 42.77 21.85
C ARG A 3 12.99 42.57 20.90
N HIS A 4 12.33 41.42 20.95
CA HIS A 4 11.03 41.24 20.28
C HIS A 4 9.92 41.74 21.20
N ARG A 5 8.90 42.41 20.67
CA ARG A 5 7.86 43.06 21.50
C ARG A 5 7.13 42.08 22.42
N PHE A 6 6.86 40.87 21.93
CA PHE A 6 6.17 39.81 22.67
C PHE A 6 7.08 38.62 22.94
N GLY A 7 8.41 38.78 22.79
CA GLY A 7 9.35 37.66 22.83
C GLY A 7 9.34 36.87 24.14
N ARG A 8 9.12 37.55 25.28
CA ARG A 8 9.03 36.90 26.61
C ARG A 8 7.73 36.12 26.79
N VAL A 9 6.59 36.71 26.42
CA VAL A 9 5.28 36.05 26.51
C VAL A 9 5.23 34.84 25.57
N ALA A 10 5.71 35.00 24.34
CA ALA A 10 5.84 33.91 23.37
C ALA A 10 6.74 32.78 23.88
N ALA A 11 7.86 33.12 24.54
CA ALA A 11 8.76 32.11 25.09
C ALA A 11 8.12 31.35 26.26
N ALA A 12 7.39 32.06 27.13
CA ALA A 12 6.64 31.43 28.21
C ALA A 12 5.57 30.47 27.67
N LEU A 13 4.79 30.87 26.67
CA LEU A 13 3.76 30.01 26.06
C LEU A 13 4.37 28.78 25.38
N ALA A 14 5.46 28.95 24.62
CA ALA A 14 6.18 27.83 24.00
C ALA A 14 6.76 26.87 25.05
N ALA A 15 7.29 27.39 26.16
CA ALA A 15 7.82 26.58 27.25
C ALA A 15 6.70 25.82 27.98
N VAL A 16 5.53 26.44 28.21
CA VAL A 16 4.37 25.79 28.81
C VAL A 16 3.86 24.65 27.93
N TYR A 17 3.77 24.86 26.61
CA TYR A 17 3.39 23.81 25.67
C TYR A 17 4.37 22.64 25.70
N LEU A 18 5.69 22.90 25.62
CA LEU A 18 6.69 21.85 25.70
C LEU A 18 6.64 21.09 27.04
N ALA A 19 6.49 21.80 28.16
CA ALA A 19 6.39 21.19 29.48
C ALA A 19 5.14 20.30 29.60
N ALA A 20 4.01 20.73 29.04
CA ALA A 20 2.79 19.92 28.99
C ALA A 20 3.01 18.62 28.18
N VAL A 21 3.63 18.71 27.00
CA VAL A 21 3.94 17.51 26.19
C VAL A 21 4.91 16.57 26.92
N ILE A 22 5.94 17.09 27.59
CA ILE A 22 6.86 16.26 28.39
C ILE A 22 6.12 15.56 29.52
N ALA A 23 5.21 16.26 30.22
CA ALA A 23 4.39 15.66 31.27
C ALA A 23 3.47 14.55 30.73
N LEU A 24 2.90 14.76 29.53
CA LEU A 24 2.11 13.75 28.84
C LEU A 24 2.93 12.55 28.39
N ALA A 25 4.17 12.76 27.92
CA ALA A 25 5.08 11.69 27.57
C ALA A 25 5.46 10.85 28.79
N VAL A 26 5.78 11.49 29.91
CA VAL A 26 6.03 10.78 31.19
C VAL A 26 4.80 9.99 31.62
N ARG A 27 3.60 10.57 31.54
CA ARG A 27 2.35 9.85 31.82
C ARG A 27 2.15 8.65 30.88
N ALA A 28 2.42 8.81 29.59
CA ALA A 28 2.29 7.74 28.60
C ALA A 28 3.21 6.55 28.94
N GLU A 29 4.47 6.82 29.33
CA GLU A 29 5.41 5.78 29.79
C GLU A 29 4.91 5.04 31.04
N PHE A 30 4.28 5.74 32.00
CA PHE A 30 3.77 5.11 33.22
C PHE A 30 2.45 4.35 33.03
N THR A 31 1.60 4.81 32.11
CA THR A 31 0.25 4.25 31.92
C THR A 31 0.17 3.27 30.75
N GLY A 32 1.15 3.28 29.86
CA GLY A 32 1.08 2.60 28.57
C GLY A 32 0.12 3.24 27.58
N ASP A 33 -0.45 4.41 27.89
CA ASP A 33 -1.44 5.10 27.05
C ASP A 33 -0.83 6.35 26.40
N VAL A 34 -0.54 6.24 25.10
CA VAL A 34 0.06 7.32 24.28
C VAL A 34 -0.99 8.19 23.58
N THR A 35 -2.28 7.85 23.66
CA THR A 35 -3.34 8.51 22.88
C THR A 35 -3.39 10.02 23.09
N LEU A 36 -3.34 10.48 24.34
CA LEU A 36 -3.42 11.90 24.65
C LEU A 36 -2.15 12.67 24.26
N LEU A 37 -0.98 12.02 24.33
CA LEU A 37 0.27 12.58 23.83
C LEU A 37 0.23 12.72 22.31
N TRP A 38 -0.20 11.66 21.62
CA TRP A 38 -0.36 11.63 20.17
C TRP A 38 -1.35 12.70 19.69
N ALA A 39 -2.49 12.80 20.35
CA ALA A 39 -3.52 13.78 20.01
C ALA A 39 -2.99 15.21 20.10
N VAL A 40 -2.19 15.54 21.12
CA VAL A 40 -1.66 16.90 21.30
C VAL A 40 -0.56 17.26 20.29
N VAL A 41 0.23 16.28 19.85
CA VAL A 41 1.43 16.53 19.01
C VAL A 41 1.16 16.34 17.52
N VAL A 42 0.36 15.34 17.16
CA VAL A 42 0.24 14.83 15.78
C VAL A 42 -1.20 14.93 15.26
N ASP A 43 -2.11 14.09 15.75
CA ASP A 43 -3.47 13.96 15.21
C ASP A 43 -4.52 14.38 16.23
N GLN A 44 -4.93 15.65 16.15
CA GLN A 44 -5.95 16.19 17.03
C GLN A 44 -7.38 15.72 16.71
N SER A 45 -7.59 15.13 15.54
CA SER A 45 -8.90 14.62 15.15
C SER A 45 -9.25 13.29 15.84
N GLY A 46 -8.24 12.62 16.41
CA GLY A 46 -8.40 11.35 17.12
C GLY A 46 -8.59 10.14 16.20
N PHE A 47 -8.52 10.34 14.88
CA PHE A 47 -8.88 9.35 13.86
C PHE A 47 -8.02 8.08 13.95
N MET A 48 -6.78 8.19 14.44
CA MET A 48 -5.84 7.06 14.55
C MET A 48 -5.58 6.59 15.99
N THR A 49 -6.28 7.14 16.98
CA THR A 49 -5.94 6.91 18.40
C THR A 49 -6.06 5.44 18.83
N ASP A 50 -7.04 4.71 18.30
CA ASP A 50 -7.27 3.30 18.66
C ASP A 50 -6.26 2.33 18.04
N ALA A 51 -5.54 2.76 16.99
CA ALA A 51 -4.59 1.91 16.27
C ALA A 51 -3.17 1.93 16.87
N ILE A 52 -2.82 2.95 17.64
CA ILE A 52 -1.42 3.20 18.01
C ILE A 52 -1.02 2.36 19.22
N ARG A 53 -0.02 1.50 19.02
CA ARG A 53 0.63 0.76 20.12
C ARG A 53 1.67 1.63 20.84
N PRO A 54 1.78 1.54 22.18
CA PRO A 54 2.79 2.25 22.95
C PRO A 54 4.17 1.62 22.73
N TRP A 55 4.92 2.17 21.78
CA TRP A 55 6.33 1.82 21.60
C TRP A 55 7.23 2.76 22.41
N TRP A 56 8.23 2.20 23.09
CA TRP A 56 9.14 2.93 23.98
C TRP A 56 9.91 4.09 23.30
N TRP A 57 10.08 4.05 21.98
CA TRP A 57 10.75 5.10 21.22
C TRP A 57 9.80 6.18 20.69
N LEU A 58 8.48 5.95 20.73
CA LEU A 58 7.50 6.88 20.17
C LEU A 58 7.38 8.14 21.03
N SER A 59 7.29 8.00 22.35
CA SER A 59 7.23 9.13 23.29
C SER A 59 8.41 10.10 23.14
N PRO A 60 9.70 9.66 23.15
CA PRO A 60 10.81 10.58 22.97
C PRO A 60 10.82 11.23 21.58
N LEU A 61 10.38 10.52 20.53
CA LEU A 61 10.24 11.10 19.19
C LEU A 61 9.18 12.21 19.16
N LEU A 62 8.02 11.98 19.79
CA LEU A 62 6.96 12.99 19.91
C LEU A 62 7.41 14.23 20.70
N VAL A 63 8.24 14.06 21.74
CA VAL A 63 8.84 15.17 22.46
C VAL A 63 9.79 15.99 21.56
N VAL A 64 10.56 15.34 20.68
CA VAL A 64 11.42 16.04 19.71
C VAL A 64 10.58 16.83 18.71
N VAL A 65 9.51 16.24 18.18
CA VAL A 65 8.57 16.94 17.28
C VAL A 65 7.95 18.14 18.00
N ALA A 66 7.45 17.95 19.22
CA ALA A 66 6.88 19.03 20.02
C ALA A 66 7.88 20.13 20.38
N ALA A 67 9.16 19.82 20.57
CA ALA A 67 10.21 20.83 20.74
C ALA A 67 10.36 21.69 19.47
N GLY A 68 10.27 21.06 18.29
CA GLY A 68 10.20 21.76 17.00
C GLY A 68 8.96 22.65 16.87
N GLN A 69 7.79 22.15 17.24
CA GLN A 69 6.53 22.91 17.25
C GLN A 69 6.57 24.08 18.25
N SER A 70 7.10 23.87 19.46
CA SER A 70 7.30 24.90 20.48
C SER A 70 8.17 26.05 19.96
N TRP A 71 9.26 25.72 19.29
CA TRP A 71 10.13 26.69 18.65
C TRP A 71 9.41 27.46 17.53
N ALA A 72 8.59 26.77 16.74
CA ALA A 72 7.75 27.40 15.71
C ALA A 72 6.73 28.37 16.32
N TYR A 73 6.02 27.96 17.39
CA TYR A 73 5.09 28.82 18.12
C TYR A 73 5.77 30.07 18.68
N TRP A 74 6.98 29.93 19.24
CA TRP A 74 7.76 31.08 19.65
C TRP A 74 8.06 32.03 18.48
N LEU A 75 8.47 31.51 17.32
CA LEU A 75 8.73 32.32 16.12
C LEU A 75 7.48 33.05 15.60
N VAL A 76 6.32 32.41 15.70
CA VAL A 76 5.03 32.95 15.31
C VAL A 76 4.58 34.05 16.28
N LEU A 77 4.64 33.79 17.58
CA LEU A 77 4.08 34.65 18.63
C LEU A 77 4.99 35.80 19.07
N ARG A 78 6.31 35.71 18.89
CA ARG A 78 7.25 36.75 19.39
C ARG A 78 7.01 38.15 18.81
N GLY A 79 6.32 38.24 17.68
CA GLY A 79 6.02 39.51 17.02
C GLY A 79 7.21 40.12 16.28
N ARG A 80 7.00 41.35 15.78
CA ARG A 80 8.04 42.13 15.08
C ARG A 80 9.23 42.46 16.00
N GLU A 81 10.38 42.72 15.39
CA GLU A 81 11.54 43.28 16.09
C GLU A 81 11.18 44.67 16.66
N SER A 82 11.62 44.96 17.90
CA SER A 82 11.42 46.29 18.50
C SER A 82 12.18 47.33 17.68
N GLY A 83 11.47 48.32 17.18
CA GLY A 83 12.02 49.41 16.37
C GLY A 83 10.90 50.31 15.86
N GLU A 84 11.27 51.37 15.16
CA GLU A 84 10.28 52.22 14.49
C GLU A 84 9.43 51.38 13.52
N PRO A 85 8.09 51.48 13.60
CA PRO A 85 7.22 50.78 12.66
C PRO A 85 7.41 51.38 11.26
N ALA A 86 7.48 50.52 10.24
CA ALA A 86 7.50 51.00 8.86
C ALA A 86 6.21 51.75 8.54
N ARG A 87 6.35 52.98 8.03
CA ARG A 87 5.24 53.76 7.46
C ARG A 87 4.81 53.11 6.16
N ASN A 88 3.97 52.09 6.31
CA ASN A 88 3.51 51.26 5.21
C ASN A 88 2.14 51.71 4.69
N GLY A 89 1.95 51.60 3.37
CA GLY A 89 0.66 51.81 2.72
C GLY A 89 -0.43 50.85 3.22
N ARG A 90 -1.70 51.20 2.98
CA ARG A 90 -2.88 50.43 3.41
C ARG A 90 -2.82 48.95 3.01
N ALA A 91 -2.42 48.65 1.77
CA ALA A 91 -2.32 47.28 1.25
C ALA A 91 -1.34 46.39 2.04
N VAL A 92 -0.18 46.94 2.43
CA VAL A 92 0.81 46.21 3.24
C VAL A 92 0.27 45.91 4.64
N ARG A 93 -0.47 46.85 5.23
CA ARG A 93 -1.14 46.65 6.52
C ARG A 93 -2.20 45.55 6.44
N LEU A 94 -3.03 45.57 5.39
CA LEU A 94 -4.04 44.54 5.16
C LEU A 94 -3.41 43.16 4.92
N LEU A 95 -2.35 43.07 4.11
CA LEU A 95 -1.64 41.81 3.88
C LEU A 95 -1.11 41.23 5.20
N ARG A 96 -0.52 42.08 6.04
CA ARG A 96 -0.02 41.67 7.36
C ARG A 96 -1.12 41.15 8.26
N VAL A 97 -2.27 41.83 8.33
CA VAL A 97 -3.43 41.36 9.10
C VAL A 97 -3.92 40.02 8.55
N THR A 98 -4.06 39.90 7.23
CA THR A 98 -4.54 38.68 6.57
C THR A 98 -3.62 37.49 6.86
N LEU A 99 -2.29 37.68 6.85
CA LEU A 99 -1.34 36.65 7.25
C LEU A 99 -1.48 36.22 8.72
N TYR A 100 -1.85 37.13 9.63
CA TYR A 100 -2.13 36.74 11.02
C TYR A 100 -3.48 36.03 11.18
N VAL A 101 -4.48 36.40 10.39
CA VAL A 101 -5.76 35.68 10.33
C VAL A 101 -5.54 34.26 9.80
N ASP A 102 -4.75 34.10 8.74
CA ASP A 102 -4.36 32.80 8.18
C ASP A 102 -3.66 31.91 9.23
N ILE A 103 -2.70 32.47 9.98
CA ILE A 103 -2.08 31.78 11.12
C ILE A 103 -3.10 31.42 12.20
N GLY A 104 -4.04 32.33 12.52
CA GLY A 104 -5.08 32.09 13.50
C GLY A 104 -6.01 30.94 13.12
N ILE A 105 -6.38 30.85 11.83
CA ILE A 105 -7.14 29.74 11.27
C ILE A 105 -6.31 28.44 11.35
N GLY A 106 -5.02 28.49 10.98
CA GLY A 106 -4.10 27.36 11.12
C GLY A 106 -3.97 26.86 12.57
N LEU A 107 -3.93 27.76 13.54
CA LEU A 107 -3.92 27.42 14.97
C LEU A 107 -5.28 26.92 15.46
N LEU A 108 -6.40 27.33 14.86
CA LEU A 108 -7.73 26.83 15.19
C LEU A 108 -7.88 25.35 14.80
N TRP A 109 -7.26 24.94 13.71
CA TRP A 109 -7.11 23.52 13.33
C TRP A 109 -6.23 22.73 14.30
N LEU A 110 -5.47 23.43 15.14
CA LEU A 110 -4.70 22.86 16.24
C LEU A 110 -5.43 22.94 17.59
N VAL A 111 -6.74 23.17 17.59
CA VAL A 111 -7.60 22.98 18.77
C VAL A 111 -8.45 21.73 18.52
N PRO A 112 -8.70 20.87 19.54
CA PRO A 112 -9.54 19.67 19.44
C PRO A 112 -11.03 20.03 19.32
N ILE A 113 -11.38 20.80 18.28
CA ILE A 113 -12.75 21.11 17.89
C ILE A 113 -13.14 20.04 16.87
N PRO A 114 -14.29 19.34 17.05
CA PRO A 114 -14.76 18.38 16.07
C PRO A 114 -14.74 18.99 14.67
N TYR A 115 -14.04 18.32 13.75
CA TYR A 115 -13.91 18.79 12.38
C TYR A 115 -15.30 18.88 11.75
N ALA A 116 -15.68 20.08 11.33
CA ALA A 116 -16.84 20.30 10.48
C ALA A 116 -16.33 20.75 9.11
N TRP A 117 -16.75 20.10 8.04
CA TRP A 117 -16.24 20.36 6.69
C TRP A 117 -16.35 21.81 6.23
N TRP A 118 -17.38 22.54 6.68
CA TRP A 118 -17.57 23.93 6.31
C TRP A 118 -16.51 24.86 6.96
N LEU A 119 -15.79 24.41 7.99
CA LEU A 119 -14.70 25.19 8.59
C LEU A 119 -13.57 25.42 7.59
N SER A 120 -13.33 24.50 6.65
CA SER A 120 -12.34 24.71 5.58
C SER A 120 -12.76 25.83 4.62
N LEU A 121 -14.07 26.06 4.42
CA LEU A 121 -14.58 27.16 3.60
C LEU A 121 -14.23 28.54 4.19
N VAL A 122 -14.01 28.64 5.50
CA VAL A 122 -13.55 29.88 6.15
C VAL A 122 -12.15 30.29 5.68
N SER A 123 -11.32 29.32 5.29
CA SER A 123 -9.97 29.58 4.77
C SER A 123 -9.97 30.15 3.34
N VAL A 124 -10.99 29.84 2.54
CA VAL A 124 -11.12 30.28 1.13
C VAL A 124 -11.06 31.80 0.96
N PRO A 125 -11.89 32.62 1.65
CA PRO A 125 -11.83 34.07 1.52
C PRO A 125 -10.48 34.64 1.97
N VAL A 126 -9.83 34.03 2.97
CA VAL A 126 -8.50 34.44 3.44
C VAL A 126 -7.44 34.16 2.39
N GLN A 127 -7.46 32.99 1.75
CA GLN A 127 -6.55 32.64 0.66
C GLN A 127 -6.73 33.56 -0.57
N LEU A 128 -7.98 33.86 -0.96
CA LEU A 128 -8.27 34.83 -2.03
C LEU A 128 -7.75 36.22 -1.67
N ALA A 129 -7.97 36.66 -0.43
CA ALA A 129 -7.43 37.93 0.06
C ALA A 129 -5.90 37.94 0.03
N LEU A 130 -5.22 36.85 0.42
CA LEU A 130 -3.76 36.74 0.33
C LEU A 130 -3.28 36.86 -1.13
N ALA A 131 -3.86 36.10 -2.06
CA ALA A 131 -3.49 36.14 -3.47
C ALA A 131 -3.63 37.56 -4.06
N TRP A 132 -4.75 38.22 -3.77
CA TRP A 132 -5.01 39.60 -4.19
C TRP A 132 -4.07 40.62 -3.53
N LEU A 133 -3.86 40.53 -2.22
CA LEU A 133 -3.03 41.48 -1.49
C LEU A 133 -1.55 41.33 -1.85
N TYR A 134 -1.06 40.12 -2.12
CA TYR A 134 0.28 39.92 -2.68
C TYR A 134 0.41 40.57 -4.06
N PHE A 135 -0.57 40.39 -4.96
CA PHE A 135 -0.60 41.07 -6.26
C PHE A 135 -0.47 42.59 -6.15
N LEU A 136 -1.15 43.20 -5.16
CA LEU A 136 -1.10 44.64 -4.89
C LEU A 136 0.23 45.07 -4.25
N VAL A 137 0.69 44.37 -3.21
CA VAL A 137 1.88 44.75 -2.42
C VAL A 137 3.15 44.64 -3.24
N LEU A 138 3.22 43.66 -4.14
CA LEU A 138 4.36 43.41 -5.02
C LEU A 138 4.42 44.38 -6.22
N ARG A 139 3.46 45.31 -6.34
CA ARG A 139 3.45 46.34 -7.38
C ARG A 139 4.68 47.24 -7.24
N GLY A 140 5.47 47.34 -8.32
CA GLY A 140 6.66 48.18 -8.39
C GLY A 140 7.99 47.42 -8.19
N THR A 141 7.99 46.28 -7.51
CA THR A 141 9.20 45.47 -7.29
C THR A 141 9.27 44.23 -8.20
N THR A 142 8.13 43.77 -8.71
CA THR A 142 8.03 42.56 -9.52
C THR A 142 7.33 42.79 -10.86
N PRO A 143 7.72 42.02 -11.91
CA PRO A 143 7.13 42.16 -13.23
C PRO A 143 5.64 41.80 -13.23
N ARG A 144 4.85 42.44 -14.12
CA ARG A 144 3.39 42.28 -14.18
C ARG A 144 2.96 40.83 -14.40
N TRP A 145 3.63 40.09 -15.28
CA TRP A 145 3.29 38.69 -15.58
C TRP A 145 3.38 37.80 -14.34
N LEU A 146 4.43 37.95 -13.53
CA LEU A 146 4.63 37.15 -12.32
C LEU A 146 3.55 37.46 -11.27
N ARG A 147 3.15 38.73 -11.16
CA ARG A 147 2.06 39.12 -10.26
C ARG A 147 0.73 38.54 -10.71
N VAL A 148 0.42 38.61 -12.00
CA VAL A 148 -0.79 38.00 -12.57
C VAL A 148 -0.78 36.50 -12.34
N LEU A 149 0.37 35.83 -12.53
CA LEU A 149 0.52 34.40 -12.26
C LEU A 149 0.23 34.07 -10.78
N ILE A 150 0.78 34.84 -9.83
CA ILE A 150 0.49 34.68 -8.39
C ILE A 150 -1.01 34.84 -8.10
N LEU A 151 -1.66 35.84 -8.72
CA LEU A 151 -3.09 36.08 -8.52
C LEU A 151 -3.95 34.93 -9.07
N VAL A 152 -3.71 34.53 -10.32
CA VAL A 152 -4.49 33.49 -11.00
C VAL A 152 -4.29 32.15 -10.32
N ALA A 153 -3.03 31.72 -10.12
CA ALA A 153 -2.73 30.45 -9.48
C ALA A 153 -3.28 30.41 -8.04
N GLY A 154 -3.05 31.45 -7.24
CA GLY A 154 -3.58 31.51 -5.86
C GLY A 154 -5.11 31.51 -5.80
N SER A 155 -5.79 32.16 -6.75
CA SER A 155 -7.26 32.13 -6.81
C SER A 155 -7.80 30.76 -7.22
N LEU A 156 -7.12 30.07 -8.14
CA LEU A 156 -7.45 28.71 -8.53
C LEU A 156 -7.23 27.72 -7.39
N VAL A 157 -6.16 27.86 -6.58
CA VAL A 157 -5.98 27.06 -5.34
C VAL A 157 -7.19 27.24 -4.42
N ALA A 158 -7.59 28.49 -4.14
CA ALA A 158 -8.71 28.76 -3.24
C ALA A 158 -10.05 28.25 -3.78
N ALA A 159 -10.29 28.39 -5.09
CA ALA A 159 -11.48 27.85 -5.75
C ALA A 159 -11.52 26.32 -5.68
N HIS A 160 -10.39 25.65 -5.94
CA HIS A 160 -10.29 24.20 -5.81
C HIS A 160 -10.56 23.74 -4.38
N ALA A 161 -9.97 24.41 -3.38
CA ALA A 161 -10.21 24.10 -1.97
C ALA A 161 -11.69 24.23 -1.59
N ALA A 162 -12.38 25.26 -2.09
CA ALA A 162 -13.82 25.42 -1.89
C ALA A 162 -14.62 24.27 -2.51
N VAL A 163 -14.36 23.93 -3.77
CA VAL A 163 -15.05 22.84 -4.47
C VAL A 163 -14.80 21.51 -3.75
N SER A 164 -13.54 21.19 -3.42
CA SER A 164 -13.21 19.94 -2.71
C SER A 164 -13.96 19.82 -1.38
N SER A 165 -14.03 20.92 -0.63
CA SER A 165 -14.70 20.94 0.67
C SER A 165 -16.21 20.77 0.56
N VAL A 166 -16.84 21.39 -0.45
CA VAL A 166 -18.27 21.24 -0.72
C VAL A 166 -18.58 19.83 -1.19
N MET A 167 -17.75 19.27 -2.09
CA MET A 167 -17.96 17.90 -2.58
C MET A 167 -17.84 16.86 -1.46
N TRP A 168 -16.84 17.01 -0.59
CA TRP A 168 -16.69 16.17 0.59
C TRP A 168 -17.89 16.28 1.53
N GLY A 169 -18.37 17.50 1.79
CA GLY A 169 -19.52 17.74 2.66
C GLY A 169 -20.86 17.24 2.09
N LEU A 170 -20.95 17.04 0.77
CA LEU A 170 -22.13 16.55 0.06
C LEU A 170 -22.07 15.05 -0.25
N ASP A 171 -21.02 14.35 0.22
CA ASP A 171 -20.81 12.91 -0.01
C ASP A 171 -20.90 12.53 -1.50
N MET A 172 -20.43 13.41 -2.39
CA MET A 172 -20.44 13.14 -3.81
C MET A 172 -19.27 12.23 -4.15
N ASP A 173 -19.57 10.94 -4.31
CA ASP A 173 -18.62 9.87 -4.60
C ASP A 173 -18.14 9.92 -6.06
N LEU A 174 -17.30 10.91 -6.34
CA LEU A 174 -16.71 11.20 -7.64
C LEU A 174 -15.21 10.89 -7.60
N TYR A 175 -14.87 9.70 -7.14
CA TYR A 175 -13.50 9.21 -6.98
C TYR A 175 -12.62 9.47 -8.22
N ALA A 176 -13.18 9.30 -9.43
CA ALA A 176 -12.50 9.57 -10.70
C ALA A 176 -12.27 11.07 -10.99
N TRP A 177 -13.16 11.97 -10.55
CA TRP A 177 -12.93 13.41 -10.68
C TRP A 177 -11.95 13.91 -9.63
N LEU A 178 -12.05 13.38 -8.41
CA LEU A 178 -11.16 13.71 -7.31
C LEU A 178 -9.71 13.41 -7.68
N SER A 179 -9.42 12.25 -8.28
CA SER A 179 -8.06 11.89 -8.68
C SER A 179 -7.49 12.88 -9.71
N ALA A 180 -8.21 13.20 -10.79
CA ALA A 180 -7.74 14.14 -11.82
C ALA A 180 -7.67 15.60 -11.33
N ALA A 181 -8.65 16.04 -10.53
CA ALA A 181 -8.67 17.39 -9.95
C ALA A 181 -7.53 17.58 -8.95
N TYR A 182 -7.15 16.51 -8.23
CA TYR A 182 -6.04 16.51 -7.27
C TYR A 182 -4.73 16.98 -7.88
N TRP A 183 -4.39 16.45 -9.06
CA TRP A 183 -3.21 16.86 -9.83
C TRP A 183 -3.20 18.34 -10.19
N GLY A 184 -4.35 18.80 -10.68
CA GLY A 184 -4.56 20.20 -10.99
C GLY A 184 -4.23 21.07 -9.77
N ARG A 185 -4.74 20.70 -8.59
CA ARG A 185 -4.51 21.44 -7.35
C ARG A 185 -3.03 21.58 -7.00
N ILE A 186 -2.27 20.49 -7.00
CA ILE A 186 -0.85 20.49 -6.58
C ILE A 186 -0.03 21.37 -7.52
N LEU A 187 -0.19 21.17 -8.83
CA LEU A 187 0.54 21.93 -9.83
C LEU A 187 0.20 23.42 -9.72
N ILE A 188 -1.07 23.76 -9.54
CA ILE A 188 -1.53 25.14 -9.34
C ILE A 188 -0.94 25.72 -8.05
N TRP A 189 -0.91 24.95 -6.95
CA TRP A 189 -0.32 25.36 -5.68
C TRP A 189 1.19 25.57 -5.76
N LEU A 190 1.92 24.65 -6.41
CA LEU A 190 3.36 24.79 -6.65
C LEU A 190 3.67 26.01 -7.52
N VAL A 191 2.91 26.21 -8.61
CA VAL A 191 3.03 27.40 -9.46
C VAL A 191 2.81 28.67 -8.65
N TRP A 192 1.80 28.68 -7.78
CA TRP A 192 1.52 29.79 -6.88
C TRP A 192 2.68 30.05 -5.91
N MET A 193 3.10 29.02 -5.14
CA MET A 193 4.13 29.12 -4.12
C MET A 193 5.51 29.47 -4.69
N VAL A 194 5.95 28.81 -5.76
CA VAL A 194 7.23 29.11 -6.42
C VAL A 194 7.24 30.55 -6.95
N SER A 195 6.15 30.98 -7.59
CA SER A 195 6.04 32.35 -8.10
C SER A 195 6.07 33.38 -6.98
N LEU A 196 5.36 33.10 -5.89
CA LEU A 196 5.30 33.94 -4.70
C LEU A 196 6.67 34.05 -4.02
N LEU A 197 7.37 32.94 -3.81
CA LEU A 197 8.71 32.92 -3.20
C LEU A 197 9.74 33.60 -4.10
N ALA A 198 9.64 33.44 -5.42
CA ALA A 198 10.47 34.16 -6.38
C ALA A 198 10.21 35.67 -6.36
N ALA A 199 8.96 36.09 -6.14
CA ALA A 199 8.59 37.50 -5.95
C ALA A 199 9.11 38.05 -4.63
N GLN A 200 8.91 37.34 -3.51
CA GLN A 200 9.44 37.70 -2.18
C GLN A 200 10.97 37.78 -2.19
N ALA A 201 11.67 36.90 -2.91
CA ALA A 201 13.12 36.94 -3.05
C ALA A 201 13.61 38.21 -3.75
N ARG A 202 12.83 38.76 -4.69
CA ARG A 202 13.18 39.98 -5.43
C ARG A 202 12.88 41.24 -4.64
N ASP A 203 11.83 41.23 -3.83
CA ASP A 203 11.40 42.40 -3.06
C ASP A 203 12.22 42.56 -1.76
N PRO A 204 12.80 43.75 -1.50
CA PRO A 204 13.65 43.99 -0.33
C PRO A 204 12.90 43.96 1.01
N ARG A 205 11.56 44.01 1.01
CA ARG A 205 10.75 43.94 2.23
C ARG A 205 10.87 42.59 2.93
N TRP A 206 11.07 41.50 2.18
CA TRP A 206 11.20 40.16 2.74
C TRP A 206 12.66 39.76 2.93
N SER A 207 12.94 39.14 4.07
CA SER A 207 14.27 38.66 4.38
C SER A 207 14.61 37.37 3.63
N PRO A 208 15.90 37.12 3.33
CA PRO A 208 16.32 35.84 2.78
C PRO A 208 15.94 34.66 3.67
N ALA A 209 15.89 34.86 4.99
CA ALA A 209 15.47 33.83 5.93
C ALA A 209 13.99 33.47 5.73
N THR A 210 13.12 34.45 5.57
CA THR A 210 11.68 34.22 5.31
C THR A 210 11.48 33.44 4.02
N VAL A 211 12.16 33.81 2.95
CA VAL A 211 12.10 33.04 1.69
C VAL A 211 12.58 31.60 1.87
N ARG A 212 13.67 31.38 2.64
CA ARG A 212 14.15 30.01 2.93
C ARG A 212 13.13 29.20 3.73
N PHE A 213 12.45 29.80 4.70
CA PHE A 213 11.38 29.12 5.44
C PHE A 213 10.21 28.78 4.53
N GLY A 214 9.85 29.65 3.58
CA GLY A 214 8.82 29.33 2.60
C GLY A 214 9.24 28.21 1.64
N VAL A 215 10.49 28.18 1.21
CA VAL A 215 11.04 27.06 0.42
C VAL A 215 11.04 25.76 1.24
N ALA A 216 11.47 25.82 2.51
CA ALA A 216 11.46 24.67 3.39
C ALA A 216 10.04 24.15 3.61
N SER A 217 9.06 25.03 3.85
CA SER A 217 7.65 24.66 3.94
C SER A 217 7.15 24.00 2.67
N MET A 218 7.50 24.53 1.50
CA MET A 218 7.07 23.97 0.21
C MET A 218 7.66 22.57 -0.01
N ILE A 219 8.94 22.36 0.31
CA ILE A 219 9.60 21.06 0.21
C ILE A 219 8.99 20.08 1.22
N LEU A 220 8.74 20.52 2.45
CA LEU A 220 8.17 19.69 3.50
C LEU A 220 6.75 19.25 3.15
N SER A 221 5.88 20.17 2.69
CA SER A 221 4.51 19.83 2.26
C SER A 221 4.46 18.79 1.14
N PHE A 222 5.50 18.70 0.31
CA PHE A 222 5.59 17.70 -0.75
C PHE A 222 5.83 16.28 -0.23
N PHE A 223 6.44 16.16 0.95
CA PHE A 223 6.67 14.87 1.60
C PHE A 223 5.54 14.51 2.58
N GLN A 224 4.60 15.42 2.84
CA GLN A 224 3.48 15.13 3.73
C GLN A 224 2.45 14.28 2.96
N PRO A 225 2.11 13.06 3.41
CA PRO A 225 0.99 12.33 2.83
C PRO A 225 -0.31 13.08 3.11
N SER A 226 -1.02 13.41 2.05
CA SER A 226 -2.28 14.16 2.06
C SER A 226 -3.51 13.28 1.88
N GLY A 227 -3.35 11.95 1.81
CA GLY A 227 -4.44 11.00 1.61
C GLY A 227 -4.47 9.90 2.66
N TYR A 228 -5.68 9.54 3.09
CA TYR A 228 -5.97 8.31 3.80
C TYR A 228 -5.60 7.14 2.89
N VAL A 229 -4.38 6.63 2.99
CA VAL A 229 -4.07 5.33 2.40
C VAL A 229 -4.85 4.33 3.24
N THR A 230 -5.93 3.78 2.68
CA THR A 230 -6.65 2.64 3.24
C THR A 230 -5.73 1.42 3.17
N VAL A 231 -4.84 1.30 4.14
CA VAL A 231 -3.97 0.14 4.25
C VAL A 231 -4.82 -1.01 4.78
N GLY A 232 -4.89 -2.09 3.99
CA GLY A 232 -5.60 -3.31 4.36
C GLY A 232 -5.15 -3.85 5.72
N PHE A 233 -6.12 -4.38 6.46
CA PHE A 233 -6.08 -4.94 7.81
C PHE A 233 -4.93 -5.92 8.06
N THR A 234 -3.72 -5.41 8.25
CA THR A 234 -2.64 -6.16 8.90
C THR A 234 -2.43 -5.59 10.28
N ASN A 235 -2.23 -6.45 11.27
CA ASN A 235 -2.20 -6.11 12.71
C ASN A 235 -0.98 -5.27 13.15
N GLU A 236 -0.25 -4.69 12.22
CA GLU A 236 0.92 -3.84 12.44
C GLU A 236 0.61 -2.44 11.91
N VAL A 237 0.67 -1.41 12.76
CA VAL A 237 0.56 -0.03 12.29
C VAL A 237 1.69 0.20 11.30
N PRO A 238 1.38 0.53 10.04
CA PRO A 238 2.39 0.82 9.05
C PRO A 238 3.23 2.00 9.55
N TRP A 239 4.52 1.77 9.83
CA TRP A 239 5.48 2.84 10.09
C TRP A 239 5.44 4.01 9.07
N PRO A 240 5.03 3.81 7.78
CA PRO A 240 4.82 4.91 6.84
C PRO A 240 3.77 5.93 7.31
N LEU A 241 2.65 5.45 7.89
CA LEU A 241 1.59 6.34 8.38
C LEU A 241 2.09 7.18 9.56
N LEU A 242 2.79 6.55 10.51
CA LEU A 242 3.42 7.25 11.64
C LEU A 242 4.41 8.31 11.16
N PHE A 243 5.26 7.97 10.19
CA PHE A 243 6.24 8.91 9.64
C PHE A 243 5.56 10.07 8.90
N GLY A 244 4.55 9.77 8.10
CA GLY A 244 3.76 10.75 7.36
C GLY A 244 3.10 11.79 8.25
N GLU A 245 2.46 11.33 9.32
CA GLU A 245 1.78 12.20 10.29
C GLU A 245 2.76 13.06 11.10
N LEU A 246 3.87 12.48 11.57
CA LEU A 246 4.94 13.23 12.23
C LEU A 246 5.55 14.28 11.32
N LEU A 247 5.74 13.94 10.04
CA LEU A 247 6.24 14.87 9.05
C LEU A 247 5.22 15.98 8.81
N GLY A 248 3.93 15.66 8.65
CA GLY A 248 2.85 16.63 8.51
C GLY A 248 2.79 17.64 9.66
N ALA A 249 2.95 17.16 10.90
CA ALA A 249 3.04 18.01 12.10
C ALA A 249 4.20 19.02 12.03
N VAL A 250 5.35 18.61 11.49
CA VAL A 250 6.52 19.48 11.25
C VAL A 250 6.28 20.43 10.06
N CYS A 251 5.65 19.94 8.99
CA CYS A 251 5.33 20.71 7.78
C CYS A 251 4.41 21.90 8.10
N ALA A 252 3.33 21.66 8.85
CA ALA A 252 2.38 22.68 9.27
C ALA A 252 3.08 23.83 10.02
N CYS A 253 4.07 23.49 10.85
CA CYS A 253 4.88 24.49 11.57
C CYS A 253 5.75 25.34 10.64
N ALA A 254 6.36 24.75 9.62
CA ALA A 254 7.18 25.49 8.66
C ALA A 254 6.35 26.53 7.88
N GLY A 255 5.13 26.15 7.46
CA GLY A 255 4.18 27.04 6.79
C GLY A 255 3.76 28.21 7.66
N MET A 256 3.34 27.94 8.90
CA MET A 256 2.98 28.97 9.88
C MET A 256 4.15 29.92 10.18
N VAL A 257 5.37 29.38 10.34
CA VAL A 257 6.58 30.20 10.55
C VAL A 257 6.84 31.09 9.34
N TRP A 258 6.70 30.59 8.12
CA TRP A 258 6.83 31.40 6.91
C TRP A 258 5.80 32.53 6.84
N SER A 259 4.52 32.24 7.09
CA SER A 259 3.45 33.26 7.13
C SER A 259 3.71 34.31 8.21
N ALA A 260 4.11 33.89 9.41
CA ALA A 260 4.40 34.81 10.52
C ALA A 260 5.60 35.68 10.23
N ARG A 261 6.67 35.11 9.69
CA ARG A 261 7.87 35.86 9.31
C ARG A 261 7.60 36.81 8.16
N SER A 262 6.77 36.43 7.20
CA SER A 262 6.29 37.34 6.14
C SER A 262 5.55 38.53 6.73
N ALA A 263 4.66 38.30 7.70
CA ALA A 263 3.96 39.37 8.43
C ALA A 263 4.92 40.26 9.26
N HIS A 264 5.94 39.67 9.89
CA HIS A 264 6.95 40.39 10.68
C HIS A 264 7.87 41.26 9.83
N ASP A 265 8.36 40.72 8.72
CA ASP A 265 9.25 41.43 7.80
C ASP A 265 8.52 42.63 7.17
N LEU A 266 7.25 42.47 6.78
CA LEU A 266 6.41 43.58 6.30
C LEU A 266 6.26 44.72 7.33
N GLY A 267 6.30 44.42 8.63
CA GLY A 267 6.15 45.41 9.70
C GLY A 267 7.44 46.11 10.14
N SER A 268 8.60 45.68 9.62
CA SER A 268 9.92 46.14 10.08
C SER A 268 10.55 47.09 9.08
N LEU A 269 11.04 48.25 9.53
CA LEU A 269 11.90 49.11 8.69
C LEU A 269 13.23 48.39 8.50
N ARG A 270 13.44 47.81 7.31
CA ARG A 270 14.77 47.36 6.91
C ARG A 270 15.28 48.24 5.79
N HIS A 271 16.42 48.85 6.03
CA HIS A 271 17.21 49.40 4.94
C HIS A 271 17.64 48.23 4.06
N PRO A 272 17.38 48.28 2.74
CA PRO A 272 17.87 47.27 1.82
C PRO A 272 19.39 47.20 1.99
N ALA A 273 19.91 46.06 2.46
CA ALA A 273 21.34 45.84 2.36
C ALA A 273 21.67 45.90 0.86
N PRO A 274 22.65 46.73 0.43
CA PRO A 274 23.00 46.84 -0.98
C PRO A 274 23.35 45.43 -1.48
N ARG A 275 22.48 44.88 -2.34
CA ARG A 275 22.73 43.59 -2.98
C ARG A 275 23.81 43.83 -4.01
N SER A 276 25.04 43.47 -3.67
CA SER A 276 26.11 43.34 -4.65
C SER A 276 25.60 42.42 -5.76
N ARG A 277 25.41 42.95 -6.97
CA ARG A 277 25.09 42.11 -8.14
C ARG A 277 26.20 41.07 -8.23
N PRO A 278 25.89 39.76 -8.16
CA PRO A 278 26.92 38.76 -8.29
C PRO A 278 27.57 38.94 -9.67
N ALA A 279 28.87 39.22 -9.68
CA ALA A 279 29.62 39.27 -10.93
C ALA A 279 29.48 37.89 -11.61
N PRO A 280 29.08 37.85 -12.90
CA PRO A 280 29.01 36.59 -13.63
C PRO A 280 30.39 35.94 -13.66
N ALA A 281 30.45 34.62 -13.51
CA ALA A 281 31.70 33.91 -13.69
C ALA A 281 32.21 34.09 -15.15
N PRO A 282 33.54 34.15 -15.37
CA PRO A 282 34.09 34.33 -16.71
C PRO A 282 33.61 33.23 -17.66
N ALA A 283 33.36 33.61 -18.92
CA ALA A 283 33.04 32.66 -19.97
C ALA A 283 34.20 31.68 -20.16
N ARG A 284 33.96 30.37 -20.05
CA ARG A 284 34.93 29.39 -20.56
C ARG A 284 34.66 29.12 -22.04
N ARG A 285 35.73 28.93 -22.80
CA ARG A 285 35.68 28.62 -24.23
C ARG A 285 35.15 27.19 -24.44
N TRP A 286 34.46 27.00 -25.56
CA TRP A 286 33.99 25.70 -26.07
C TRP A 286 35.14 24.69 -26.18
N PRO A 287 34.90 23.36 -26.07
CA PRO A 287 33.60 22.64 -26.22
C PRO A 287 32.97 22.10 -24.93
N LEU A 288 33.65 22.17 -23.78
CA LEU A 288 33.23 21.50 -22.54
C LEU A 288 31.81 21.83 -22.03
N PRO A 289 31.29 23.08 -22.14
CA PRO A 289 29.91 23.39 -21.75
C PRO A 289 28.87 22.62 -22.57
N VAL A 290 29.17 22.32 -23.84
CA VAL A 290 28.25 21.58 -24.71
C VAL A 290 28.26 20.11 -24.41
N VAL A 291 29.43 19.54 -24.09
CA VAL A 291 29.50 18.16 -23.59
C VAL A 291 28.62 18.00 -22.34
N ALA A 292 28.67 18.95 -21.39
CA ALA A 292 27.82 18.92 -20.22
C ALA A 292 26.31 18.99 -20.55
N ILE A 293 25.92 19.71 -21.60
CA ILE A 293 24.52 19.82 -22.05
C ILE A 293 24.06 18.54 -22.77
N VAL A 294 24.93 17.94 -23.60
CA VAL A 294 24.59 16.78 -24.43
C VAL A 294 24.50 15.50 -23.60
N LEU A 295 25.32 15.35 -22.56
CA LEU A 295 25.39 14.13 -21.74
C LEU A 295 24.01 13.64 -21.22
N PRO A 296 23.15 14.47 -20.60
CA PRO A 296 21.81 14.04 -20.16
C PRO A 296 20.83 13.75 -21.30
N LEU A 297 21.07 14.28 -22.51
CA LEU A 297 20.22 14.05 -23.67
C LEU A 297 20.49 12.69 -24.33
N LEU A 298 21.68 12.12 -24.16
CA LEU A 298 22.04 10.83 -24.75
C LEU A 298 21.16 9.68 -24.24
N PRO A 299 21.08 9.38 -22.91
CA PRO A 299 20.22 8.31 -22.43
C PRO A 299 18.75 8.59 -22.74
N ALA A 300 18.31 9.84 -22.63
CA ALA A 300 16.95 10.26 -22.98
C ALA A 300 16.59 9.96 -24.45
N ALA A 301 17.47 10.33 -25.39
CA ALA A 301 17.26 10.11 -26.81
C ALA A 301 17.26 8.62 -27.16
N VAL A 302 18.19 7.84 -26.58
CA VAL A 302 18.24 6.39 -26.84
C VAL A 302 16.99 5.72 -26.25
N ASN A 303 16.53 6.12 -25.06
CA ASN A 303 15.35 5.50 -24.44
C ASN A 303 14.08 5.80 -25.23
N LEU A 304 13.91 7.06 -25.65
CA LEU A 304 12.77 7.47 -26.46
C LEU A 304 12.77 6.83 -27.85
N LEU A 305 13.91 6.76 -28.53
CA LEU A 305 14.01 6.27 -29.91
C LEU A 305 14.03 4.74 -30.01
N ALA A 306 14.74 4.05 -29.11
CA ALA A 306 14.90 2.60 -29.18
C ALA A 306 13.81 1.83 -28.44
N HIS A 307 13.27 2.40 -27.35
CA HIS A 307 12.34 1.72 -26.45
C HIS A 307 10.96 2.38 -26.37
N GLY A 308 10.80 3.61 -26.88
CA GLY A 308 9.53 4.34 -26.81
C GLY A 308 9.14 4.77 -25.40
N THR A 309 10.06 4.70 -24.43
CA THR A 309 9.80 4.99 -23.01
C THR A 309 10.37 6.35 -22.63
N PRO A 310 9.53 7.33 -22.22
CA PRO A 310 9.99 8.68 -21.88
C PRO A 310 10.45 8.81 -20.41
N PHE A 311 10.67 7.70 -19.70
CA PHE A 311 10.95 7.66 -18.26
C PHE A 311 12.41 7.27 -17.98
N SER A 312 12.97 7.70 -16.84
CA SER A 312 14.36 7.42 -16.45
C SER A 312 14.51 6.22 -15.50
N LEU A 313 13.50 5.96 -14.67
CA LEU A 313 13.46 4.94 -13.63
C LEU A 313 12.32 3.96 -13.90
N GLY A 314 11.13 4.47 -14.22
CA GLY A 314 9.90 3.66 -14.35
C GLY A 314 9.29 3.30 -13.00
N PRO A 315 8.24 2.44 -13.01
CA PRO A 315 7.54 2.02 -11.79
C PRO A 315 8.22 0.88 -11.04
N ASP A 316 9.18 0.17 -11.64
CA ASP A 316 9.75 -1.05 -11.06
C ASP A 316 11.01 -0.74 -10.22
N ASN A 317 10.83 -0.06 -9.09
CA ASN A 317 11.93 0.22 -8.16
C ASN A 317 11.47 0.57 -6.74
N VAL A 318 12.34 0.34 -5.76
CA VAL A 318 12.04 0.61 -4.34
C VAL A 318 11.71 2.07 -4.03
N LEU A 319 12.20 3.03 -4.83
CA LEU A 319 11.89 4.43 -4.61
C LEU A 319 10.45 4.71 -5.03
N TRP A 320 9.97 4.08 -6.11
CA TRP A 320 8.57 4.09 -6.47
C TRP A 320 7.72 3.42 -5.41
N ASP A 321 8.11 2.26 -4.89
CA ASP A 321 7.36 1.63 -3.78
C ASP A 321 7.34 2.51 -2.54
N ALA A 322 8.47 3.10 -2.14
CA ALA A 322 8.49 4.05 -1.04
C ALA A 322 7.60 5.27 -1.32
N VAL A 323 7.59 5.78 -2.55
CA VAL A 323 6.71 6.88 -2.96
C VAL A 323 5.25 6.46 -3.01
N ARG A 324 4.94 5.23 -3.38
CA ARG A 324 3.58 4.69 -3.48
C ARG A 324 3.00 4.33 -2.11
N GLU A 325 3.85 3.78 -1.23
CA GLU A 325 3.48 3.37 0.12
C GLU A 325 3.42 4.56 1.09
N VAL A 326 4.40 5.46 1.02
CA VAL A 326 4.51 6.61 1.92
C VAL A 326 3.85 7.85 1.32
N GLY A 327 3.90 7.98 0.00
CA GLY A 327 3.40 9.14 -0.69
C GLY A 327 1.92 9.05 -0.98
N ASP A 328 1.30 10.21 -0.92
CA ASP A 328 -0.03 10.43 -1.45
C ASP A 328 -0.02 10.51 -2.98
N GLY A 329 -1.20 10.74 -3.55
CA GLY A 329 -1.31 11.09 -4.96
C GLY A 329 -0.42 12.27 -5.38
N GLU A 330 0.02 13.17 -4.48
CA GLU A 330 0.87 14.33 -4.81
C GLU A 330 2.35 13.96 -5.01
N LEU A 331 2.88 13.13 -4.13
CA LEU A 331 4.25 12.66 -4.16
C LEU A 331 4.43 11.66 -5.30
N ILE A 332 3.47 10.75 -5.46
CA ILE A 332 3.38 9.84 -6.61
C ILE A 332 3.35 10.65 -7.90
N ALA A 333 2.56 11.73 -7.90
CA ALA A 333 2.42 12.59 -9.06
C ALA A 333 3.70 13.28 -9.48
N CYS A 334 4.35 13.88 -8.49
CA CYS A 334 5.55 14.63 -8.75
C CYS A 334 6.77 13.74 -8.97
N TRP A 335 6.76 12.52 -8.41
CA TRP A 335 7.70 11.48 -8.78
C TRP A 335 7.55 11.10 -10.24
N PHE A 336 6.33 10.81 -10.69
CA PHE A 336 6.03 10.55 -12.09
C PHE A 336 6.50 11.70 -12.99
N ALA A 337 6.19 12.95 -12.63
CA ALA A 337 6.65 14.11 -13.37
C ALA A 337 8.18 14.26 -13.36
N LEU A 338 8.84 14.01 -12.22
CA LEU A 338 10.29 14.06 -12.09
C LEU A 338 10.95 13.00 -12.99
N ASP A 339 10.43 11.78 -12.94
CA ASP A 339 10.90 10.63 -13.72
C ASP A 339 10.71 10.87 -15.23
N LEU A 340 9.56 11.40 -15.64
CA LEU A 340 9.29 11.82 -17.00
C LEU A 340 10.23 12.94 -17.45
N LEU A 341 10.38 14.00 -16.65
CA LEU A 341 11.24 15.14 -16.98
C LEU A 341 12.72 14.72 -17.08
N ALA A 342 13.17 13.84 -16.20
CA ALA A 342 14.51 13.26 -16.25
C ALA A 342 14.67 12.37 -17.50
N GLY A 343 13.69 11.52 -17.80
CA GLY A 343 13.67 10.62 -18.94
C GLY A 343 13.65 11.32 -20.30
N VAL A 344 12.98 12.47 -20.43
CA VAL A 344 13.00 13.30 -21.66
C VAL A 344 14.17 14.30 -21.71
N GLY A 345 15.08 14.29 -20.72
CA GLY A 345 16.30 15.07 -20.74
C GLY A 345 16.19 16.54 -20.32
N VAL A 346 15.11 16.94 -19.61
CA VAL A 346 14.94 18.31 -19.08
C VAL A 346 16.11 18.83 -18.23
N PRO A 347 16.88 17.99 -17.49
CA PRO A 347 18.08 18.45 -16.80
C PRO A 347 19.09 19.19 -17.71
N ALA A 348 19.12 18.91 -19.02
CA ALA A 348 19.94 19.65 -19.99
C ALA A 348 19.58 21.15 -20.05
N LEU A 349 18.31 21.51 -19.92
CA LEU A 349 17.86 22.91 -19.90
C LEU A 349 18.37 23.67 -18.65
N LEU A 350 18.49 22.98 -17.51
CA LEU A 350 19.12 23.55 -16.31
C LEU A 350 20.59 23.86 -16.56
N ILE A 351 21.29 22.96 -17.25
CA ILE A 351 22.71 23.14 -17.63
C ILE A 351 22.84 24.31 -18.61
N VAL A 352 21.98 24.42 -19.62
CA VAL A 352 21.93 25.57 -20.54
C VAL A 352 21.74 26.88 -19.75
N ALA A 353 20.81 26.91 -18.79
CA ALA A 353 20.59 28.08 -17.95
C ALA A 353 21.83 28.45 -17.12
N VAL A 354 22.57 27.46 -16.59
CA VAL A 354 23.86 27.66 -15.91
C VAL A 354 24.89 28.28 -16.85
N VAL A 355 25.05 27.71 -18.06
CA VAL A 355 26.03 28.17 -19.05
C VAL A 355 25.77 29.60 -19.52
N LEU A 356 24.49 29.97 -19.65
CA LEU A 356 24.04 31.31 -20.06
C LEU A 356 24.15 32.33 -18.92
N ARG A 357 23.69 32.00 -17.70
CA ARG A 357 23.61 32.97 -16.59
C ARG A 357 24.84 33.01 -15.69
N ARG A 358 25.61 31.92 -15.60
CA ARG A 358 26.91 31.81 -14.92
C ARG A 358 26.93 32.32 -13.48
N THR A 359 25.82 32.22 -12.78
CA THR A 359 25.74 32.62 -11.36
C THR A 359 26.14 31.46 -10.47
N ARG A 360 27.00 31.71 -9.46
CA ARG A 360 27.46 30.67 -8.52
C ARG A 360 26.30 29.93 -7.84
N ARG A 361 25.18 30.61 -7.58
CA ARG A 361 24.00 30.01 -6.96
C ARG A 361 23.33 29.01 -7.90
N LEU A 362 23.16 29.37 -9.17
CA LEU A 362 22.57 28.50 -10.18
C LEU A 362 23.45 27.28 -10.43
N VAL A 363 24.78 27.46 -10.54
CA VAL A 363 25.74 26.35 -10.67
C VAL A 363 25.58 25.36 -9.51
N ARG A 364 25.60 25.84 -8.26
CA ARG A 364 25.48 24.96 -7.08
C ARG A 364 24.14 24.24 -7.03
N ALA A 365 23.05 24.94 -7.34
CA ALA A 365 21.71 24.35 -7.36
C ALA A 365 21.63 23.24 -8.42
N THR A 366 22.03 23.52 -9.67
CA THR A 366 21.99 22.54 -10.76
C THR A 366 22.90 21.34 -10.48
N VAL A 367 24.11 21.55 -9.94
CA VAL A 367 25.01 20.46 -9.55
C VAL A 367 24.38 19.58 -8.48
N ALA A 368 23.77 20.19 -7.44
CA ALA A 368 23.10 19.43 -6.39
C ALA A 368 21.90 18.64 -6.92
N THR A 369 21.10 19.24 -7.81
CA THR A 369 19.98 18.56 -8.48
C THR A 369 20.46 17.37 -9.30
N LEU A 370 21.49 17.54 -10.13
CA LEU A 370 22.03 16.46 -10.96
C LEU A 370 22.59 15.30 -10.11
N PHE A 371 23.30 15.58 -9.01
CA PHE A 371 23.76 14.52 -8.11
C PHE A 371 22.60 13.82 -7.39
N SER A 372 21.54 14.55 -7.03
CA SER A 372 20.36 13.95 -6.39
C SER A 372 19.62 13.02 -7.35
N LEU A 373 19.44 13.44 -8.61
CA LEU A 373 18.89 12.58 -9.67
C LEU A 373 19.78 11.35 -9.92
N ALA A 374 21.10 11.54 -9.98
CA ALA A 374 22.03 10.42 -10.15
C ALA A 374 21.95 9.41 -9.00
N ALA A 375 21.86 9.90 -7.75
CA ALA A 375 21.71 9.05 -6.58
C ALA A 375 20.38 8.28 -6.61
N ALA A 376 19.27 8.91 -7.01
CA ALA A 376 17.99 8.24 -7.19
C ALA A 376 18.07 7.12 -8.24
N CYS A 377 18.71 7.39 -9.38
CA CYS A 377 18.97 6.38 -10.42
C CYS A 377 19.84 5.22 -9.94
N VAL A 378 20.87 5.49 -9.12
CA VAL A 378 21.73 4.45 -8.55
C VAL A 378 20.95 3.59 -7.56
N VAL A 379 20.25 4.21 -6.60
CA VAL A 379 19.45 3.48 -5.61
C VAL A 379 18.44 2.59 -6.33
N SER A 380 17.67 3.15 -7.26
CA SER A 380 16.69 2.40 -8.07
C SER A 380 17.31 1.23 -8.83
N ALA A 381 18.53 1.36 -9.37
CA ALA A 381 19.18 0.28 -10.10
C ALA A 381 19.71 -0.86 -9.21
N PHE A 382 19.87 -0.62 -7.91
CA PHE A 382 20.43 -1.58 -6.95
C PHE A 382 19.40 -2.16 -5.98
N THR A 383 18.14 -1.71 -6.08
CA THR A 383 17.06 -2.16 -5.21
C THR A 383 15.99 -2.79 -6.07
N ASP A 384 15.96 -4.12 -6.11
CA ASP A 384 14.88 -4.86 -6.73
C ASP A 384 13.63 -4.70 -5.86
N ALA A 385 12.55 -4.23 -6.47
CA ALA A 385 11.21 -4.29 -5.89
C ALA A 385 10.61 -5.66 -6.24
N ASP A 386 9.81 -6.24 -5.35
CA ASP A 386 9.01 -7.40 -5.72
C ASP A 386 7.95 -6.94 -6.74
N PRO A 387 7.90 -7.51 -7.97
CA PRO A 387 7.04 -7.02 -9.05
C PRO A 387 5.54 -7.31 -8.81
N PHE A 388 5.14 -7.60 -7.58
CA PHE A 388 3.78 -7.99 -7.25
C PHE A 388 2.89 -6.76 -7.05
N LEU A 389 2.28 -6.31 -8.15
CA LEU A 389 1.19 -5.33 -8.13
C LEU A 389 -0.11 -5.99 -8.62
N PRO A 390 -1.02 -6.37 -7.71
CA PRO A 390 -2.42 -6.55 -8.08
C PRO A 390 -3.04 -5.16 -8.26
N GLY A 391 -3.06 -4.64 -9.49
CA GLY A 391 -3.78 -3.40 -9.84
C GLY A 391 -3.16 -2.59 -11.00
N GLU A 392 -3.96 -1.68 -11.56
CA GLU A 392 -3.53 -0.68 -12.56
C GLU A 392 -2.40 0.18 -11.96
N LEU A 393 -1.30 0.40 -12.71
CA LEU A 393 -0.24 1.31 -12.28
C LEU A 393 -0.80 2.73 -12.25
N PRO A 394 -0.91 3.39 -11.08
CA PRO A 394 -1.35 4.76 -11.06
C PRO A 394 -0.34 5.59 -11.87
N PHE A 395 -0.82 6.24 -12.94
CA PHE A 395 -0.10 7.22 -13.77
C PHE A 395 0.88 6.68 -14.82
N TYR A 396 1.49 5.52 -14.63
CA TYR A 396 2.28 4.90 -15.69
C TYR A 396 1.34 4.19 -16.67
N PRO A 397 1.41 4.50 -17.98
CA PRO A 397 0.54 3.84 -18.93
C PRO A 397 0.91 2.35 -18.99
N ASP A 398 -0.04 1.49 -18.64
CA ASP A 398 0.15 0.03 -18.64
C ASP A 398 0.68 -0.49 -19.97
N SER A 399 0.30 0.15 -21.09
CA SER A 399 0.80 -0.22 -22.42
C SER A 399 2.33 -0.11 -22.60
N LEU A 400 3.01 0.72 -21.80
CA LEU A 400 4.47 0.87 -21.86
C LEU A 400 5.20 -0.05 -20.89
N PHE A 401 4.56 -0.43 -19.78
CA PHE A 401 5.22 -1.13 -18.67
C PHE A 401 4.67 -2.51 -18.40
N VAL A 402 3.49 -2.87 -18.91
CA VAL A 402 2.86 -4.17 -18.71
C VAL A 402 2.78 -4.90 -20.05
N LYS A 403 3.54 -5.99 -20.19
CA LYS A 403 3.50 -6.85 -21.38
C LYS A 403 3.21 -8.29 -20.96
N GLY A 404 2.03 -8.79 -21.33
CA GLY A 404 1.57 -10.13 -20.93
C GLY A 404 1.38 -10.26 -19.41
N GLY A 405 0.85 -9.22 -18.77
CA GLY A 405 0.64 -9.20 -17.30
C GLY A 405 1.92 -9.07 -16.47
N ARG A 406 3.08 -8.79 -17.10
CA ARG A 406 4.36 -8.61 -16.41
C ARG A 406 4.87 -7.19 -16.57
N LEU A 407 5.42 -6.64 -15.49
CA LEU A 407 6.20 -5.41 -15.51
C LEU A 407 7.47 -5.61 -16.36
N VAL A 408 7.67 -4.73 -17.33
CA VAL A 408 8.87 -4.67 -18.16
C VAL A 408 9.65 -3.43 -17.74
N SER A 409 10.98 -3.55 -17.65
CA SER A 409 11.84 -2.43 -17.27
C SER A 409 11.68 -1.24 -18.23
N ALA A 410 11.96 -0.03 -17.74
CA ALA A 410 11.76 1.24 -18.44
C ALA A 410 12.65 1.48 -19.69
N GLY A 411 13.20 0.43 -20.29
CA GLY A 411 14.13 0.48 -21.42
C GLY A 411 15.59 0.39 -20.96
N ILE A 412 16.33 1.49 -21.04
CA ILE A 412 17.75 1.54 -20.67
C ILE A 412 17.92 1.53 -19.14
N SER A 413 18.95 0.84 -18.66
CA SER A 413 19.30 0.81 -17.23
C SER A 413 19.43 2.25 -16.65
N PRO A 414 18.82 2.52 -15.47
CA PRO A 414 18.95 3.80 -14.77
C PRO A 414 20.41 4.25 -14.52
N LEU A 415 21.36 3.30 -14.50
CA LEU A 415 22.79 3.61 -14.34
C LEU A 415 23.35 4.49 -15.47
N TRP A 416 22.78 4.43 -16.69
CA TRP A 416 23.18 5.33 -17.78
C TRP A 416 22.79 6.79 -17.48
N TYR A 417 21.58 7.01 -16.96
CA TYR A 417 21.15 8.32 -16.49
C TYR A 417 22.01 8.80 -15.32
N ALA A 418 22.29 7.92 -14.34
CA ALA A 418 23.17 8.24 -13.22
C ALA A 418 24.55 8.71 -13.66
N PHE A 419 25.16 7.99 -14.60
CA PHE A 419 26.45 8.34 -15.19
C PHE A 419 26.40 9.70 -15.90
N ALA A 420 25.41 9.91 -16.76
CA ALA A 420 25.24 11.15 -17.51
C ALA A 420 25.07 12.37 -16.58
N PHE A 421 24.20 12.27 -15.58
CA PHE A 421 23.97 13.34 -14.61
C PHE A 421 25.22 13.63 -13.76
N THR A 422 25.91 12.59 -13.29
CA THR A 422 27.16 12.72 -12.51
C THR A 422 28.26 13.39 -13.34
N ALA A 423 28.48 12.94 -14.58
CA ALA A 423 29.48 13.51 -15.46
C ALA A 423 29.19 14.99 -15.76
N SER A 424 27.94 15.35 -16.05
CA SER A 424 27.53 16.75 -16.24
C SER A 424 27.72 17.60 -14.98
N ALA A 425 27.40 17.07 -13.80
CA ALA A 425 27.59 17.78 -12.53
C ALA A 425 29.07 18.07 -12.25
N LEU A 426 29.95 17.09 -12.49
CA LEU A 426 31.39 17.22 -12.36
C LEU A 426 31.98 18.22 -13.35
N LEU A 427 31.52 18.20 -14.61
CA LEU A 427 31.92 19.19 -15.62
C LEU A 427 31.49 20.60 -15.21
N LEU A 428 30.27 20.80 -14.72
CA LEU A 428 29.82 22.10 -14.23
C LEU A 428 30.63 22.60 -13.03
N LEU A 429 30.96 21.71 -12.08
CA LEU A 429 31.84 22.05 -10.97
C LEU A 429 33.21 22.48 -11.48
N PHE A 430 33.83 21.70 -12.36
CA PHE A 430 35.15 22.00 -12.93
C PHE A 430 35.17 23.31 -13.73
N LEU A 431 34.09 23.61 -14.47
CA LEU A 431 33.99 24.78 -15.34
C LEU A 431 33.74 26.09 -14.59
N TYR A 432 32.88 26.06 -13.57
CA TYR A 432 32.31 27.29 -12.99
C TYR A 432 32.60 27.51 -11.51
N THR A 433 33.21 26.55 -10.81
CA THR A 433 33.75 26.85 -9.48
C THR A 433 35.05 27.62 -9.65
N ALA A 434 35.12 28.80 -9.02
CA ALA A 434 36.34 29.60 -9.05
C ALA A 434 37.50 28.80 -8.45
N PRO A 435 38.71 28.86 -9.03
CA PRO A 435 39.88 28.25 -8.40
C PRO A 435 40.00 28.80 -6.98
N PRO A 436 40.06 27.94 -5.95
CA PRO A 436 40.04 28.40 -4.57
C PRO A 436 41.31 29.21 -4.28
N GLU A 437 41.15 30.45 -3.81
CA GLU A 437 42.27 31.32 -3.42
C GLU A 437 43.10 30.79 -2.24
N ARG A 438 42.72 29.67 -1.59
CA ARG A 438 43.53 28.99 -0.57
C ARG A 438 43.39 27.46 -0.62
N ARG A 439 44.56 26.81 -0.54
CA ARG A 439 44.95 25.49 -1.10
C ARG A 439 44.47 24.21 -0.39
N SER A 440 43.48 24.20 0.52
CA SER A 440 43.23 23.00 1.36
C SER A 440 41.95 22.19 1.09
N ARG A 441 41.05 22.61 0.19
CA ARG A 441 39.77 21.90 -0.04
C ARG A 441 39.70 21.01 -1.28
N GLY A 442 40.74 20.99 -2.11
CA GLY A 442 40.81 20.10 -3.29
C GLY A 442 40.79 18.62 -2.92
N ARG A 443 41.41 18.25 -1.80
CA ARG A 443 41.39 16.87 -1.29
C ARG A 443 40.00 16.42 -0.82
N ALA A 444 39.19 17.33 -0.29
CA ALA A 444 37.81 17.00 0.13
C ALA A 444 36.89 16.79 -1.08
N LEU A 445 37.03 17.59 -2.14
CA LEU A 445 36.24 17.40 -3.36
C LEU A 445 36.64 16.12 -4.09
N VAL A 446 37.95 15.85 -4.20
CA VAL A 446 38.46 14.60 -4.80
C VAL A 446 38.07 13.39 -3.96
N ALA A 447 38.10 13.48 -2.62
CA ALA A 447 37.64 12.41 -1.74
C ALA A 447 36.12 12.15 -1.88
N VAL A 448 35.30 13.19 -2.00
CA VAL A 448 33.84 13.04 -2.20
C VAL A 448 33.54 12.45 -3.58
N VAL A 449 34.26 12.88 -4.63
CA VAL A 449 34.11 12.33 -5.98
C VAL A 449 34.62 10.90 -6.06
N ALA A 450 35.76 10.59 -5.46
CA ALA A 450 36.28 9.23 -5.38
C ALA A 450 35.34 8.33 -4.58
N LEU A 451 34.83 8.78 -3.43
CA LEU A 451 33.87 8.02 -2.63
C LEU A 451 32.57 7.78 -3.41
N ALA A 452 32.06 8.78 -4.14
CA ALA A 452 30.87 8.62 -4.99
C ALA A 452 31.11 7.64 -6.14
N VAL A 453 32.26 7.72 -6.82
CA VAL A 453 32.62 6.78 -7.91
C VAL A 453 32.84 5.36 -7.36
N THR A 454 33.45 5.22 -6.19
CA THR A 454 33.71 3.92 -5.56
C THR A 454 32.41 3.28 -5.06
N LEU A 455 31.49 4.07 -4.46
CA LEU A 455 30.16 3.59 -4.08
C LEU A 455 29.30 3.20 -5.28
N CYS A 456 29.45 3.86 -6.43
CA CYS A 456 28.68 3.54 -7.64
C CYS A 456 29.23 2.35 -8.45
N LEU A 457 30.52 1.98 -8.32
CA LEU A 457 31.15 0.96 -9.19
C LEU A 457 31.53 -0.35 -8.48
N VAL A 458 31.67 -0.37 -7.15
CA VAL A 458 32.06 -1.59 -6.41
C VAL A 458 31.02 -2.73 -6.44
N PRO A 459 29.69 -2.50 -6.41
CA PRO A 459 28.72 -3.61 -6.41
C PRO A 459 28.65 -4.39 -7.73
N ALA A 460 29.15 -3.83 -8.83
CA ALA A 460 29.02 -4.41 -10.17
C ALA A 460 30.08 -5.47 -10.51
N ALA A 461 31.22 -5.48 -9.81
CA ALA A 461 32.35 -6.34 -10.16
C ALA A 461 32.38 -7.69 -9.40
N ASP A 462 31.63 -7.83 -8.31
CA ASP A 462 31.75 -8.99 -7.40
C ASP A 462 30.55 -9.96 -7.44
N ARG A 463 29.53 -9.70 -8.27
CA ARG A 463 28.40 -10.63 -8.44
C ARG A 463 28.63 -11.55 -9.63
N ASN A 464 29.37 -12.64 -9.40
CA ASN A 464 29.28 -13.82 -10.24
C ASN A 464 27.88 -14.44 -10.01
N ARG A 465 26.88 -13.97 -10.78
CA ARG A 465 25.48 -14.44 -10.67
C ARG A 465 25.41 -15.88 -11.16
N GLY A 466 25.49 -16.84 -10.24
CA GLY A 466 24.97 -18.19 -10.48
C GLY A 466 23.47 -18.12 -10.81
N PRO A 467 22.87 -19.19 -11.36
CA PRO A 467 21.43 -19.23 -11.60
C PRO A 467 20.67 -19.00 -10.27
N ILE A 468 19.60 -18.19 -10.37
CA ILE A 468 18.70 -17.85 -9.27
C ILE A 468 17.32 -18.35 -9.67
N THR A 469 16.81 -19.37 -8.98
CA THR A 469 15.45 -19.85 -9.16
C THR A 469 14.49 -18.87 -8.50
N THR A 470 13.73 -18.11 -9.29
CA THR A 470 12.85 -17.05 -8.76
C THR A 470 11.63 -17.63 -8.04
N ALA A 471 10.99 -16.85 -7.15
CA ALA A 471 9.74 -17.27 -6.48
C ALA A 471 8.62 -17.66 -7.47
N GLN A 472 8.65 -17.10 -8.68
CA GLN A 472 7.75 -17.45 -9.78
C GLN A 472 8.08 -18.82 -10.38
N GLN A 473 9.36 -19.16 -10.58
CA GLN A 473 9.74 -20.51 -11.00
C GLN A 473 9.40 -21.57 -9.94
N CYS A 474 9.27 -21.13 -8.69
CA CYS A 474 8.88 -21.95 -7.55
C CYS A 474 7.37 -22.08 -7.31
N SER A 475 6.57 -21.31 -8.05
CA SER A 475 5.12 -21.32 -7.95
C SER A 475 4.59 -21.66 -9.32
N PRO A 476 4.43 -22.96 -9.67
CA PRO A 476 3.72 -23.30 -10.88
C PRO A 476 2.35 -22.61 -10.83
N PRO A 477 1.90 -21.98 -11.92
CA PRO A 477 0.59 -21.34 -11.96
C PRO A 477 -0.46 -22.35 -11.53
N GLU A 478 -1.44 -21.90 -10.74
CA GLU A 478 -2.48 -22.77 -10.23
C GLU A 478 -3.24 -23.43 -11.40
N ALA A 479 -3.76 -24.63 -11.19
CA ALA A 479 -4.32 -25.45 -12.29
C ALA A 479 -5.45 -24.75 -13.07
N TRP A 480 -6.09 -23.74 -12.48
CA TRP A 480 -7.12 -22.91 -13.11
C TRP A 480 -6.57 -21.70 -13.90
N GLU A 481 -5.29 -21.35 -13.77
CA GLU A 481 -4.67 -20.20 -14.46
C GLU A 481 -4.04 -20.58 -15.81
N GLN A 482 -3.89 -21.88 -16.10
CA GLN A 482 -3.23 -22.35 -17.32
C GLN A 482 -4.23 -22.78 -18.39
N PRO A 483 -3.98 -22.48 -19.68
CA PRO A 483 -4.64 -23.16 -20.78
C PRO A 483 -4.37 -24.68 -20.67
N GLU A 484 -5.40 -25.50 -20.93
CA GLU A 484 -5.49 -26.96 -20.73
C GLU A 484 -4.39 -27.83 -21.41
N GLN A 485 -3.35 -27.24 -22.00
CA GLN A 485 -2.38 -27.90 -22.88
C GLN A 485 -0.90 -27.73 -22.51
N GLU A 486 -0.52 -26.94 -21.50
CA GLU A 486 0.87 -26.88 -21.03
C GLU A 486 1.04 -27.68 -19.74
N GLN A 487 1.64 -28.88 -19.83
CA GLN A 487 2.07 -29.60 -18.64
C GLN A 487 3.20 -28.80 -17.97
N PRO A 488 3.07 -28.40 -16.69
CA PRO A 488 4.13 -27.67 -16.01
C PRO A 488 5.40 -28.52 -15.98
N ALA A 489 6.54 -27.92 -16.31
CA ALA A 489 7.82 -28.61 -16.27
C ALA A 489 8.07 -29.15 -14.86
N GLU A 490 8.31 -30.45 -14.73
CA GLU A 490 8.61 -31.07 -13.43
C GLU A 490 9.88 -30.45 -12.83
N LEU A 491 9.74 -29.83 -11.66
CA LEU A 491 10.86 -29.29 -10.92
C LEU A 491 11.77 -30.41 -10.43
N THR A 492 13.07 -30.27 -10.66
CA THR A 492 14.07 -31.19 -10.08
C THR A 492 14.01 -31.14 -8.55
N ALA A 493 14.48 -32.19 -7.88
CA ALA A 493 14.44 -32.25 -6.42
C ALA A 493 15.24 -31.10 -5.76
N GLU A 494 16.34 -30.68 -6.37
CA GLU A 494 17.12 -29.53 -5.93
C GLU A 494 16.34 -28.21 -6.08
N GLN A 495 15.63 -28.01 -7.19
CA GLN A 495 14.77 -26.85 -7.38
C GLN A 495 13.60 -26.84 -6.38
N ARG A 496 12.96 -27.98 -6.12
CA ARG A 496 11.88 -28.08 -5.12
C ARG A 496 12.38 -27.69 -3.73
N PHE A 497 13.59 -28.11 -3.35
CA PHE A 497 14.20 -27.67 -2.10
C PHE A 497 14.47 -26.15 -2.07
N VAL A 498 15.08 -25.59 -3.11
CA VAL A 498 15.34 -24.14 -3.23
C VAL A 498 14.03 -23.36 -3.11
N CYS A 499 13.00 -23.84 -3.78
CA CYS A 499 11.67 -23.24 -3.77
C CYS A 499 11.00 -23.30 -2.40
N SER A 500 11.08 -24.44 -1.71
CA SER A 500 10.60 -24.55 -0.34
C SER A 500 11.34 -23.61 0.61
N SER A 501 12.65 -23.41 0.42
CA SER A 501 13.52 -22.57 1.26
C SER A 501 13.33 -21.07 1.03
N ARG A 502 12.82 -20.68 -0.13
CA ARG A 502 12.45 -19.30 -0.43
C ARG A 502 11.03 -18.96 0.03
N ARG A 503 10.15 -19.96 0.21
CA ARG A 503 8.82 -19.76 0.81
C ARG A 503 8.94 -19.64 2.33
N ARG A 504 8.14 -18.73 2.93
CA ARG A 504 8.28 -18.28 4.33
C ARG A 504 8.06 -19.38 5.39
N ASP A 505 7.49 -20.51 5.01
CA ASP A 505 6.80 -21.40 5.96
C ASP A 505 7.55 -22.71 6.29
N ASN A 506 8.79 -22.89 5.83
CA ASN A 506 9.48 -24.17 5.96
C ASN A 506 10.36 -24.32 7.22
N GLY A 507 10.38 -23.32 8.12
CA GLY A 507 11.13 -23.35 9.38
C GLY A 507 12.65 -23.36 9.25
N LEU A 508 13.20 -23.30 8.03
CA LEU A 508 14.63 -23.15 7.76
C LEU A 508 15.03 -21.66 7.73
N ARG A 509 16.33 -21.41 7.67
CA ARG A 509 16.87 -20.06 7.49
C ARG A 509 16.29 -19.46 6.21
N GLN A 510 15.68 -18.29 6.32
CA GLN A 510 15.20 -17.54 5.18
C GLN A 510 16.38 -17.00 4.36
N PHE A 511 16.41 -17.32 3.07
CA PHE A 511 17.34 -16.75 2.11
C PHE A 511 16.70 -15.57 1.40
N SER A 512 17.50 -14.58 1.00
CA SER A 512 17.00 -13.50 0.17
C SER A 512 16.66 -14.02 -1.22
N ALA A 513 15.71 -13.39 -1.92
CA ALA A 513 15.31 -13.79 -3.27
C ALA A 513 16.47 -13.73 -4.28
N ASP A 514 17.50 -12.92 -4.00
CA ASP A 514 18.70 -12.78 -4.82
C ASP A 514 19.86 -13.72 -4.42
N THR A 515 19.67 -14.58 -3.39
CA THR A 515 20.67 -15.58 -3.03
C THR A 515 20.82 -16.60 -4.19
N PRO A 516 22.04 -16.91 -4.64
CA PRO A 516 22.27 -17.94 -5.67
C PRO A 516 21.81 -19.33 -5.21
N ASP A 517 21.25 -20.13 -6.13
CA ASP A 517 20.72 -21.46 -5.79
C ASP A 517 21.76 -22.39 -5.18
N GLN A 518 23.02 -22.25 -5.60
CA GLN A 518 24.13 -23.04 -5.08
C GLN A 518 24.40 -22.78 -3.59
N GLU A 519 24.21 -21.56 -3.11
CA GLU A 519 24.36 -21.24 -1.69
C GLU A 519 23.24 -21.85 -0.86
N VAL A 520 22.00 -21.78 -1.38
CA VAL A 520 20.82 -22.40 -0.76
C VAL A 520 20.99 -23.92 -0.69
N LEU A 521 21.39 -24.55 -1.80
CA LEU A 521 21.66 -26.00 -1.87
C LEU A 521 22.85 -26.41 -0.99
N GLY A 522 23.90 -25.60 -0.94
CA GLY A 522 25.05 -25.83 -0.06
C GLY A 522 24.64 -25.87 1.41
N TYR A 523 23.80 -24.94 1.84
CA TYR A 523 23.22 -24.93 3.18
C TYR A 523 22.32 -26.15 3.44
N GLY A 524 21.45 -26.49 2.48
CA GLY A 524 20.56 -27.65 2.59
C GLY A 524 21.31 -28.96 2.76
N ARG A 525 22.39 -29.17 1.99
CA ARG A 525 23.25 -30.36 2.10
C ARG A 525 23.96 -30.43 3.45
N TRP A 526 24.48 -29.30 3.94
CA TRP A 526 25.08 -29.23 5.28
C TRP A 526 24.08 -29.60 6.39
N ILE A 527 22.83 -29.15 6.31
CA ILE A 527 21.79 -29.57 7.27
C ILE A 527 21.43 -31.05 7.07
N CYS A 528 21.36 -31.57 5.84
CA CYS A 528 21.14 -33.00 5.62
C CYS A 528 22.21 -33.87 6.29
N ASP A 529 23.47 -33.44 6.29
CA ASP A 529 24.56 -34.13 7.00
C ASP A 529 24.37 -34.10 8.52
N LEU A 530 23.84 -33.00 9.08
CA LEU A 530 23.47 -32.92 10.51
C LEU A 530 22.28 -33.83 10.84
N TYR A 531 21.25 -33.80 10.00
CA TYR A 531 20.05 -34.61 10.14
C TYR A 531 20.37 -36.11 10.09
N THR A 532 21.24 -36.52 9.16
CA THR A 532 21.63 -37.92 8.98
C THR A 532 22.47 -38.45 10.14
N ARG A 533 23.28 -37.60 10.79
CA ARG A 533 24.08 -37.95 11.97
C ARG A 533 23.31 -37.96 13.29
N ASP A 534 22.07 -37.47 13.31
CA ASP A 534 21.27 -37.25 14.54
C ASP A 534 22.00 -36.37 15.58
N ASP A 535 22.69 -35.32 15.14
CA ASP A 535 23.44 -34.41 16.03
C ASP A 535 22.51 -33.43 16.77
N ARG A 536 21.84 -33.92 17.81
CA ARG A 536 20.89 -33.14 18.61
C ARG A 536 21.49 -31.87 19.23
N PRO A 537 22.72 -31.88 19.79
CA PRO A 537 23.35 -30.67 20.31
C PRO A 537 23.52 -29.56 19.27
N GLU A 538 23.94 -29.91 18.04
CA GLU A 538 24.14 -28.93 16.98
C GLU A 538 22.80 -28.38 16.44
N LEU A 539 21.79 -29.25 16.27
CA LEU A 539 20.43 -28.83 15.93
C LEU A 539 19.81 -27.90 16.99
N ALA A 540 20.01 -28.20 18.27
CA ALA A 540 19.54 -27.37 19.37
C ALA A 540 20.19 -25.97 19.38
N ARG A 541 21.48 -25.86 19.00
CA ARG A 541 22.16 -24.55 18.84
C ARG A 541 21.52 -23.70 17.74
N LEU A 542 21.08 -24.34 16.66
CA LEU A 542 20.37 -23.69 15.56
C LEU A 542 18.89 -23.47 15.85
N LYS A 543 18.39 -23.93 17.01
CA LYS A 543 16.97 -23.93 17.41
C LYS A 543 16.08 -24.68 16.42
N LEU A 544 16.60 -25.75 15.82
CA LEU A 544 15.88 -26.61 14.88
C LEU A 544 15.56 -27.95 15.54
N SER A 545 14.38 -28.50 15.28
CA SER A 545 14.02 -29.87 15.67
C SER A 545 14.13 -30.81 14.48
N ARG A 546 14.44 -32.08 14.74
CA ARG A 546 14.56 -33.10 13.70
C ARG A 546 13.24 -33.28 12.93
N ASP A 547 12.11 -33.27 13.64
CA ASP A 547 10.79 -33.43 13.03
C ASP A 547 10.47 -32.26 12.09
N ALA A 548 10.78 -31.02 12.48
CA ALA A 548 10.59 -29.84 11.64
C ALA A 548 11.44 -29.84 10.36
N LEU A 549 12.59 -30.52 10.37
CA LEU A 549 13.49 -30.65 9.22
C LEU A 549 13.10 -31.77 8.26
N THR A 550 12.27 -32.73 8.70
CA THR A 550 12.01 -33.97 7.95
C THR A 550 11.27 -33.70 6.64
N GLY A 551 10.26 -32.83 6.66
CA GLY A 551 9.55 -32.42 5.44
C GLY A 551 10.41 -31.60 4.49
N PRO A 552 10.97 -30.45 4.93
CA PRO A 552 11.74 -29.55 4.06
C PRO A 552 12.97 -30.19 3.41
N LEU A 553 13.63 -31.15 4.08
CA LEU A 553 14.83 -31.79 3.53
C LEU A 553 14.55 -33.01 2.65
N ALA A 554 13.32 -33.50 2.58
CA ALA A 554 12.99 -34.75 1.90
C ALA A 554 13.44 -34.78 0.43
N ASP A 555 13.49 -33.62 -0.24
CA ASP A 555 13.86 -33.54 -1.64
C ASP A 555 15.37 -33.70 -1.90
N ILE A 556 16.21 -33.28 -0.95
CA ILE A 556 17.68 -33.32 -1.11
C ILE A 556 18.36 -34.32 -0.17
N CYS A 557 17.61 -34.89 0.78
CA CYS A 557 18.15 -35.73 1.85
C CYS A 557 17.50 -37.12 1.86
N PRO A 558 18.21 -38.18 1.40
CA PRO A 558 17.64 -39.52 1.31
C PRO A 558 17.10 -40.08 2.63
N SER A 559 17.72 -39.74 3.76
CA SER A 559 17.31 -40.19 5.10
C SER A 559 16.00 -39.55 5.53
N ALA A 560 15.79 -38.25 5.26
CA ALA A 560 14.52 -37.57 5.49
C ALA A 560 13.42 -38.09 4.55
N ALA A 561 13.75 -38.29 3.27
CA ALA A 561 12.83 -38.84 2.27
C ALA A 561 12.28 -40.23 2.65
N ALA A 562 13.09 -41.07 3.31
CA ALA A 562 12.65 -42.37 3.79
C ALA A 562 11.62 -42.26 4.93
N VAL A 563 11.80 -41.29 5.84
CA VAL A 563 10.84 -41.03 6.93
C VAL A 563 9.53 -40.48 6.40
N VAL A 564 9.57 -39.52 5.47
CA VAL A 564 8.35 -38.97 4.82
C VAL A 564 7.57 -40.07 4.11
N ARG A 565 8.24 -40.93 3.31
CA ARG A 565 7.60 -42.06 2.63
C ARG A 565 6.99 -43.06 3.59
N ALA A 566 7.67 -43.36 4.71
CA ALA A 566 7.12 -44.25 5.74
C ALA A 566 5.88 -43.63 6.42
N GLY A 567 5.89 -42.32 6.68
CA GLY A 567 4.76 -41.57 7.21
C GLY A 567 3.57 -41.56 6.24
N GLN A 568 3.80 -41.26 4.96
CA GLN A 568 2.79 -41.31 3.90
C GLN A 568 2.16 -42.69 3.78
N ALA A 569 2.98 -43.75 3.72
CA ALA A 569 2.47 -45.13 3.66
C ALA A 569 1.66 -45.53 4.90
N LYS A 570 1.96 -44.96 6.07
CA LYS A 570 1.16 -45.15 7.28
C LYS A 570 -0.18 -44.40 7.18
N GLN A 571 -0.15 -43.14 6.76
CA GLN A 571 -1.35 -42.31 6.57
C GLN A 571 -2.29 -42.93 5.52
N GLU A 572 -1.76 -43.42 4.40
CA GLU A 572 -2.53 -44.10 3.35
C GLU A 572 -3.25 -45.34 3.90
N ARG A 573 -2.61 -46.10 4.80
CA ARG A 573 -3.26 -47.24 5.46
C ARG A 573 -4.37 -46.78 6.40
N GLU A 574 -4.13 -45.75 7.22
CA GLU A 574 -5.14 -45.18 8.13
C GLU A 574 -6.34 -44.62 7.34
N VAL A 575 -6.10 -43.92 6.23
CA VAL A 575 -7.16 -43.41 5.34
C VAL A 575 -7.91 -44.56 4.68
N ALA A 576 -7.23 -45.59 4.19
CA ALA A 576 -7.88 -46.76 3.60
C ALA A 576 -8.73 -47.53 4.63
N GLU A 577 -8.26 -47.65 5.86
CA GLU A 577 -9.00 -48.24 6.98
C GLU A 577 -10.24 -47.40 7.32
N MET A 578 -10.10 -46.08 7.40
CA MET A 578 -11.21 -45.14 7.64
C MET A 578 -12.26 -45.20 6.53
N GLN A 579 -11.85 -45.17 5.26
CA GLN A 579 -12.75 -45.29 4.11
C GLN A 579 -13.47 -46.65 4.10
N ALA A 580 -12.77 -47.75 4.40
CA ALA A 580 -13.38 -49.06 4.51
C ALA A 580 -14.40 -49.13 5.67
N GLN A 581 -14.12 -48.47 6.79
CA GLN A 581 -15.04 -48.36 7.91
C GLN A 581 -16.28 -47.53 7.55
N ALA A 582 -16.09 -46.37 6.92
CA ALA A 582 -17.18 -45.52 6.41
C ALA A 582 -18.09 -46.30 5.45
N GLN A 583 -17.49 -47.01 4.49
CA GLN A 583 -18.21 -47.88 3.56
C GLN A 583 -19.00 -48.96 4.29
N ALA A 584 -18.38 -49.67 5.24
CA ALA A 584 -19.05 -50.70 6.03
C ALA A 584 -20.23 -50.15 6.84
N MET A 585 -20.11 -48.94 7.39
CA MET A 585 -21.21 -48.26 8.11
C MET A 585 -22.35 -47.88 7.17
N CYS A 586 -22.05 -47.34 5.99
CA CYS A 586 -23.08 -47.07 4.99
C CYS A 586 -23.76 -48.35 4.50
N ASP A 587 -23.02 -49.45 4.36
CA ASP A 587 -23.59 -50.74 3.96
C ASP A 587 -24.51 -51.34 5.05
N ALA A 588 -24.12 -51.22 6.31
CA ALA A 588 -24.89 -51.65 7.49
C ALA A 588 -26.15 -50.81 7.75
N THR A 589 -26.19 -49.58 7.23
CA THR A 589 -27.34 -48.69 7.39
C THR A 589 -28.63 -49.36 6.87
N PRO A 590 -29.73 -49.36 7.65
CA PRO A 590 -30.95 -50.04 7.26
C PRO A 590 -31.47 -49.56 5.91
N ARG A 591 -31.68 -50.49 4.97
CA ARG A 591 -32.26 -50.15 3.66
C ARG A 591 -33.67 -49.61 3.83
N HIS A 592 -33.96 -48.47 3.21
CA HIS A 592 -35.34 -47.96 3.14
C HIS A 592 -36.21 -48.96 2.36
N ARG A 593 -37.42 -49.21 2.84
CA ARG A 593 -38.40 -50.10 2.19
C ARG A 593 -39.62 -49.26 1.81
N PRO A 594 -39.64 -48.68 0.60
CA PRO A 594 -40.72 -47.83 0.15
C PRO A 594 -42.09 -48.51 0.30
N ARG A 595 -43.07 -47.79 0.88
CA ARG A 595 -44.47 -48.26 0.96
C ARG A 595 -45.19 -48.27 -0.39
N ILE A 596 -44.69 -47.50 -1.35
CA ILE A 596 -45.13 -47.49 -2.74
C ILE A 596 -43.91 -47.61 -3.64
N GLN A 597 -44.06 -48.15 -4.84
CA GLN A 597 -42.96 -48.29 -5.77
C GLN A 597 -42.48 -46.90 -6.25
N PRO A 598 -41.19 -46.54 -6.06
CA PRO A 598 -40.62 -45.33 -6.62
C PRO A 598 -40.44 -45.47 -8.13
N ALA A 599 -40.54 -44.35 -8.85
CA ALA A 599 -40.22 -44.28 -10.27
C ALA A 599 -38.71 -44.42 -10.50
N LYS A 600 -37.92 -43.86 -9.59
CA LYS A 600 -36.45 -43.93 -9.57
C LYS A 600 -36.02 -44.07 -8.12
N ALA A 601 -35.18 -45.06 -7.80
CA ALA A 601 -34.59 -45.20 -6.48
C ALA A 601 -33.11 -45.53 -6.63
N ILE A 602 -32.26 -44.67 -6.06
CA ILE A 602 -30.81 -44.80 -6.13
C ILE A 602 -30.27 -44.75 -4.71
N ARG A 603 -29.55 -45.80 -4.32
CA ARG A 603 -28.71 -45.77 -3.12
C ARG A 603 -27.29 -45.50 -3.58
N ILE A 604 -26.70 -44.41 -3.11
CA ILE A 604 -25.29 -44.12 -3.37
C ILE A 604 -24.48 -45.15 -2.60
N ARG A 605 -23.59 -45.87 -3.30
CA ARG A 605 -22.82 -46.96 -2.70
C ARG A 605 -21.71 -46.42 -1.82
N GLU A 606 -21.01 -45.40 -2.32
CA GLU A 606 -19.90 -44.76 -1.64
C GLU A 606 -20.43 -43.73 -0.62
N PRO A 607 -19.84 -43.68 0.60
CA PRO A 607 -20.10 -42.59 1.54
C PRO A 607 -19.84 -41.25 0.87
N GLN A 608 -20.73 -40.29 1.09
CA GLN A 608 -20.58 -38.93 0.56
C GLN A 608 -20.04 -38.04 1.66
N TRP A 609 -19.19 -37.08 1.31
CA TRP A 609 -18.67 -36.09 2.23
C TRP A 609 -19.05 -34.70 1.74
N THR A 610 -19.48 -33.82 2.65
CA THR A 610 -19.76 -32.42 2.37
C THR A 610 -18.79 -31.55 3.14
N ASP A 611 -18.15 -30.59 2.48
CA ASP A 611 -17.04 -29.81 3.03
C ASP A 611 -17.53 -28.90 4.18
N TYR A 612 -18.65 -28.21 3.98
CA TYR A 612 -19.27 -27.32 4.96
C TYR A 612 -20.68 -27.77 5.38
N GLY A 613 -21.01 -29.04 5.16
CA GLY A 613 -22.28 -29.59 5.62
C GLY A 613 -23.47 -29.16 4.79
N VAL A 614 -23.34 -28.94 3.48
CA VAL A 614 -24.46 -28.51 2.64
C VAL A 614 -24.44 -29.21 1.28
N LEU A 615 -25.62 -29.61 0.82
CA LEU A 615 -25.89 -30.04 -0.55
C LEU A 615 -26.86 -29.05 -1.21
N GLN A 616 -26.50 -28.51 -2.35
CA GLN A 616 -27.24 -27.44 -3.02
C GLN A 616 -27.58 -27.81 -4.47
N THR A 617 -28.73 -27.37 -4.96
CA THR A 617 -29.04 -27.37 -6.41
C THR A 617 -29.15 -25.93 -6.87
N TYR A 618 -28.71 -25.67 -8.09
CA TYR A 618 -28.85 -24.37 -8.76
C TYR A 618 -29.38 -24.60 -10.18
N GLU A 619 -30.62 -24.19 -10.43
CA GLU A 619 -31.29 -24.23 -11.72
C GLU A 619 -31.63 -22.79 -12.18
N GLY A 620 -30.88 -22.25 -13.15
CA GLY A 620 -31.14 -20.92 -13.74
C GLY A 620 -29.94 -19.95 -13.68
N GLU A 621 -30.08 -18.79 -14.32
CA GLU A 621 -29.03 -17.75 -14.42
C GLU A 621 -29.13 -16.67 -13.31
N GLU A 622 -30.24 -16.58 -12.58
CA GLU A 622 -30.48 -15.55 -11.59
C GLU A 622 -30.07 -16.06 -10.20
N TRP A 623 -28.89 -15.65 -9.76
CA TRP A 623 -28.32 -16.00 -8.45
C TRP A 623 -28.64 -14.88 -7.47
N ASP A 624 -29.51 -15.15 -6.50
CA ASP A 624 -29.71 -14.26 -5.36
C ASP A 624 -29.02 -14.90 -4.15
N ASP A 625 -27.89 -14.34 -3.72
CA ASP A 625 -27.07 -14.80 -2.57
C ASP A 625 -27.81 -14.68 -1.22
N ALA A 626 -29.08 -14.30 -1.23
CA ALA A 626 -29.90 -14.06 -0.06
C ALA A 626 -30.22 -15.36 0.72
N GLY A 627 -29.30 -15.73 1.61
CA GLY A 627 -29.57 -16.33 2.92
C GLY A 627 -30.45 -17.58 2.92
N LEU A 628 -29.97 -18.67 2.31
CA LEU A 628 -30.64 -19.98 2.30
C LEU A 628 -30.40 -20.82 3.57
N ASP A 629 -30.15 -20.18 4.72
CA ASP A 629 -30.12 -20.89 6.00
C ASP A 629 -31.52 -21.47 6.29
N PRO A 630 -31.67 -22.80 6.35
CA PRO A 630 -32.97 -23.40 6.56
C PRO A 630 -33.46 -23.06 7.97
N ARG A 631 -34.61 -22.37 8.06
CA ARG A 631 -35.25 -22.04 9.35
C ARG A 631 -35.59 -23.29 10.18
N ASN A 632 -35.82 -24.43 9.51
CA ASN A 632 -36.01 -25.73 10.15
C ASN A 632 -34.71 -26.44 10.55
N GLY A 633 -33.55 -25.99 10.05
CA GLY A 633 -32.23 -26.57 10.30
C GLY A 633 -31.86 -27.77 9.41
N LEU A 634 -32.65 -28.10 8.37
CA LEU A 634 -32.38 -29.25 7.50
C LEU A 634 -32.52 -28.94 6.00
N VAL A 635 -33.59 -28.28 5.55
CA VAL A 635 -33.82 -28.02 4.12
C VAL A 635 -34.50 -26.67 3.88
N SER A 636 -34.01 -25.92 2.91
CA SER A 636 -34.57 -24.66 2.43
C SER A 636 -34.79 -24.74 0.92
N SER A 637 -35.79 -24.06 0.39
CA SER A 637 -36.05 -24.02 -1.05
C SER A 637 -36.55 -22.65 -1.49
N GLN A 638 -36.09 -22.27 -2.68
CA GLN A 638 -36.56 -21.14 -3.48
C GLN A 638 -36.75 -21.63 -4.93
N SER A 639 -37.22 -20.76 -5.82
CA SER A 639 -37.37 -21.13 -7.22
C SER A 639 -35.99 -21.36 -7.84
N GLY A 640 -35.72 -22.58 -8.30
CA GLY A 640 -34.42 -22.95 -8.88
C GLY A 640 -33.30 -23.21 -7.87
N THR A 641 -33.51 -23.00 -6.57
CA THR A 641 -32.51 -23.29 -5.53
C THR A 641 -33.07 -24.15 -4.40
N LEU A 642 -32.34 -25.19 -4.02
CA LEU A 642 -32.67 -26.12 -2.94
C LEU A 642 -31.39 -26.34 -2.14
N THR A 643 -31.48 -26.21 -0.83
CA THR A 643 -30.37 -26.35 0.09
C THR A 643 -30.73 -27.41 1.13
N VAL A 644 -29.90 -28.44 1.27
CA VAL A 644 -30.02 -29.47 2.29
C VAL A 644 -28.80 -29.40 3.19
N VAL A 645 -29.01 -29.10 4.47
CA VAL A 645 -27.94 -28.97 5.46
C VAL A 645 -27.72 -30.32 6.16
N THR A 646 -26.46 -30.72 6.22
CA THR A 646 -25.92 -31.87 6.95
C THR A 646 -24.82 -31.39 7.88
N HIS A 647 -24.20 -32.31 8.62
CA HIS A 647 -22.97 -32.01 9.35
C HIS A 647 -21.76 -32.19 8.42
N SER A 648 -20.75 -31.33 8.51
CA SER A 648 -19.51 -31.39 7.69
C SER A 648 -18.57 -32.52 8.10
N ASP A 649 -18.46 -32.76 9.41
CA ASP A 649 -17.41 -33.64 9.96
C ASP A 649 -17.70 -35.15 9.83
N PHE A 650 -18.84 -35.55 9.26
CA PHE A 650 -19.27 -36.95 9.24
C PHE A 650 -19.71 -37.39 7.85
N ASP A 651 -19.36 -38.62 7.49
CA ASP A 651 -19.82 -39.26 6.27
C ASP A 651 -21.35 -39.36 6.19
N LEU A 652 -21.85 -39.26 4.96
CA LEU A 652 -23.26 -39.20 4.61
C LEU A 652 -23.65 -40.38 3.71
N CYS A 653 -24.53 -41.25 4.23
CA CYS A 653 -25.13 -42.33 3.45
C CYS A 653 -26.43 -41.85 2.81
N VAL A 654 -26.38 -41.58 1.51
CA VAL A 654 -27.47 -40.97 0.76
C VAL A 654 -28.32 -42.01 0.02
N THR A 655 -29.64 -41.88 0.15
CA THR A 655 -30.63 -42.57 -0.69
C THR A 655 -31.53 -41.53 -1.35
N LEU A 656 -31.74 -41.68 -2.65
CA LEU A 656 -32.52 -40.77 -3.50
C LEU A 656 -33.71 -41.52 -4.06
N GLU A 657 -34.91 -40.97 -3.91
CA GLU A 657 -36.14 -41.61 -4.41
C GLU A 657 -37.07 -40.60 -5.09
N THR A 658 -37.42 -40.87 -6.35
CA THR A 658 -38.39 -40.07 -7.10
C THR A 658 -39.68 -40.86 -7.26
N TYR A 659 -40.83 -40.21 -7.01
CA TYR A 659 -42.15 -40.83 -7.10
C TYR A 659 -43.05 -40.11 -8.10
N THR A 660 -43.95 -40.85 -8.74
CA THR A 660 -44.98 -40.28 -9.64
C THR A 660 -46.14 -39.62 -8.88
N ARG A 661 -46.29 -39.93 -7.59
CA ARG A 661 -47.35 -39.42 -6.70
C ARG A 661 -46.82 -39.30 -5.27
N ARG A 662 -47.53 -38.55 -4.42
CA ARG A 662 -47.15 -38.32 -3.02
C ARG A 662 -46.97 -39.64 -2.25
N PRO A 663 -45.76 -39.96 -1.75
CA PRO A 663 -45.53 -41.12 -0.90
C PRO A 663 -46.07 -40.89 0.52
N PRO A 664 -46.53 -41.96 1.20
CA PRO A 664 -46.89 -41.90 2.63
C PRO A 664 -45.76 -41.33 3.48
N VAL A 665 -46.10 -40.63 4.56
CA VAL A 665 -45.09 -40.02 5.45
C VAL A 665 -44.54 -41.07 6.41
N GLU A 666 -43.21 -41.18 6.49
CA GLU A 666 -42.51 -42.16 7.32
C GLU A 666 -41.63 -41.47 8.38
N ILE A 667 -42.14 -41.34 9.61
CA ILE A 667 -41.41 -40.67 10.71
C ILE A 667 -40.65 -41.62 11.64
N LYS A 668 -40.96 -42.93 11.59
CA LYS A 668 -40.35 -43.92 12.49
C LYS A 668 -38.91 -44.20 12.05
N GLY A 669 -37.98 -44.13 13.00
CA GLY A 669 -36.55 -44.37 12.75
C GLY A 669 -35.79 -43.17 12.15
N TRP A 670 -36.43 -42.01 12.04
CA TRP A 670 -35.81 -40.76 11.58
C TRP A 670 -35.77 -39.71 12.69
N ASP A 671 -34.69 -38.94 12.78
CA ASP A 671 -34.54 -37.87 13.77
C ASP A 671 -35.32 -36.63 13.34
N THR A 672 -35.14 -36.22 12.08
CA THR A 672 -35.75 -35.03 11.50
C THR A 672 -36.34 -35.38 10.13
N VAL A 673 -37.57 -34.95 9.87
CA VAL A 673 -38.24 -35.10 8.57
C VAL A 673 -38.91 -33.80 8.20
N VAL A 674 -38.48 -33.22 7.08
CA VAL A 674 -38.97 -31.92 6.58
C VAL A 674 -39.39 -32.08 5.12
N GLU A 675 -40.48 -31.43 4.74
CA GLU A 675 -40.97 -31.38 3.37
C GLU A 675 -41.22 -29.95 2.93
N VAL A 676 -40.58 -29.56 1.83
CA VAL A 676 -40.66 -28.22 1.23
C VAL A 676 -41.22 -28.28 -0.19
N GLY A 677 -41.78 -27.17 -0.66
CA GLY A 677 -42.13 -27.01 -2.07
C GLY A 677 -40.94 -26.46 -2.84
N TYR A 678 -40.67 -27.03 -4.00
CA TYR A 678 -39.55 -26.64 -4.85
C TYR A 678 -40.04 -26.47 -6.27
N GLN A 679 -39.71 -25.33 -6.89
CA GLN A 679 -40.03 -25.06 -8.28
C GLN A 679 -38.76 -25.34 -9.11
N SER A 680 -38.82 -26.36 -9.96
CA SER A 680 -37.72 -26.76 -10.86
C SER A 680 -37.92 -26.13 -12.25
N PRO A 681 -37.15 -25.07 -12.61
CA PRO A 681 -37.31 -24.38 -13.89
C PRO A 681 -36.69 -25.13 -15.07
N THR A 682 -35.59 -25.88 -14.86
CA THR A 682 -34.93 -26.63 -15.94
C THR A 682 -35.38 -28.09 -15.98
N GLY A 683 -35.87 -28.61 -14.85
CA GLY A 683 -36.21 -30.02 -14.73
C GLY A 683 -35.00 -30.87 -14.34
N GLU A 684 -33.96 -30.27 -13.78
CA GLU A 684 -32.72 -30.94 -13.37
C GLU A 684 -32.46 -30.66 -11.89
N ILE A 685 -32.91 -31.57 -11.02
CA ILE A 685 -32.79 -31.41 -9.57
C ILE A 685 -31.55 -32.18 -9.11
N VAL A 686 -30.37 -31.56 -9.31
CA VAL A 686 -29.05 -32.15 -9.03
C VAL A 686 -28.46 -31.48 -7.80
N LEU A 687 -28.44 -32.20 -6.68
CA LEU A 687 -27.81 -31.74 -5.45
C LEU A 687 -26.29 -31.97 -5.53
N ARG A 688 -25.51 -30.92 -5.30
CA ARG A 688 -24.05 -30.95 -5.31
C ARG A 688 -23.47 -30.14 -4.17
N ASP A 689 -22.24 -30.47 -3.83
CA ASP A 689 -21.38 -29.62 -3.01
C ASP A 689 -20.16 -29.28 -3.88
N ASP A 690 -20.12 -28.03 -4.33
CA ASP A 690 -19.12 -27.56 -5.29
C ASP A 690 -17.69 -27.54 -4.68
N LEU A 691 -17.56 -27.55 -3.35
CA LEU A 691 -16.25 -27.58 -2.68
C LEU A 691 -15.72 -29.01 -2.51
N SER A 692 -16.56 -29.96 -2.09
CA SER A 692 -16.14 -31.37 -1.99
C SER A 692 -16.10 -32.09 -3.35
N GLY A 693 -16.78 -31.55 -4.37
CA GLY A 693 -16.98 -32.21 -5.65
C GLY A 693 -18.06 -33.31 -5.62
N THR A 694 -18.79 -33.45 -4.51
CA THR A 694 -19.91 -34.38 -4.40
C THR A 694 -21.04 -33.95 -5.34
N VAL A 695 -21.47 -34.86 -6.23
CA VAL A 695 -22.61 -34.64 -7.14
C VAL A 695 -23.57 -35.81 -7.07
N LEU A 696 -24.81 -35.54 -6.66
CA LEU A 696 -25.86 -36.54 -6.52
C LEU A 696 -26.67 -36.68 -7.82
N PRO A 697 -27.13 -37.91 -8.17
CA PRO A 697 -27.99 -38.12 -9.33
C PRO A 697 -29.27 -37.28 -9.32
N ASP A 698 -29.71 -36.85 -10.51
CA ASP A 698 -30.91 -36.05 -10.71
C ASP A 698 -32.17 -36.66 -10.06
N LEU A 699 -32.89 -35.86 -9.27
CA LEU A 699 -34.12 -36.21 -8.59
C LEU A 699 -35.40 -35.91 -9.39
N SER A 700 -35.30 -35.24 -10.53
CA SER A 700 -36.43 -34.90 -11.38
C SER A 700 -37.19 -36.15 -11.88
N LEU A 701 -38.49 -36.01 -12.12
CA LEU A 701 -39.28 -37.09 -12.73
C LEU A 701 -39.14 -37.02 -14.25
N ASN A 702 -38.12 -37.68 -14.80
CA ASN A 702 -37.82 -37.74 -16.23
C ASN A 702 -37.61 -36.35 -16.87
N GLY A 703 -36.83 -35.46 -16.22
CA GLY A 703 -36.55 -34.12 -16.76
C GLY A 703 -37.75 -33.17 -16.69
N ARG A 704 -38.80 -33.52 -15.94
CA ARG A 704 -40.03 -32.72 -15.88
C ARG A 704 -39.78 -31.41 -15.15
N LYS A 705 -40.11 -30.30 -15.80
CA LYS A 705 -40.19 -28.95 -15.20
C LYS A 705 -41.43 -28.77 -14.33
N GLY A 706 -41.34 -27.86 -13.36
CA GLY A 706 -42.48 -27.39 -12.56
C GLY A 706 -42.36 -27.67 -11.06
N HIS A 707 -43.51 -27.67 -10.37
CA HIS A 707 -43.55 -27.81 -8.91
C HIS A 707 -43.35 -29.26 -8.46
N TYR A 708 -42.40 -29.41 -7.55
CA TYR A 708 -42.11 -30.61 -6.79
C TYR A 708 -42.31 -30.38 -5.29
N ARG A 709 -42.51 -31.48 -4.58
CA ARG A 709 -42.33 -31.53 -3.13
C ARG A 709 -41.09 -32.35 -2.86
N ILE A 710 -40.16 -31.76 -2.12
CA ILE A 710 -38.93 -32.41 -1.69
C ILE A 710 -39.08 -32.74 -0.21
N ARG A 711 -38.98 -34.02 0.12
CA ARG A 711 -39.01 -34.49 1.51
C ARG A 711 -37.65 -35.05 1.88
N VAL A 712 -37.02 -34.46 2.88
CA VAL A 712 -35.72 -34.85 3.41
C VAL A 712 -35.91 -35.54 4.75
N HIS A 713 -35.39 -36.75 4.85
CA HIS A 713 -35.34 -37.55 6.06
C HIS A 713 -33.87 -37.63 6.51
N TYR A 714 -33.63 -37.25 7.76
CA TYR A 714 -32.32 -37.21 8.36
C TYR A 714 -32.29 -38.00 9.66
N ALA A 715 -31.24 -38.80 9.87
CA ALA A 715 -31.01 -39.54 11.10
C ALA A 715 -29.52 -39.76 11.36
N TRP A 716 -29.16 -39.79 12.63
CA TRP A 716 -27.87 -40.28 13.08
C TRP A 716 -27.92 -41.80 13.29
N PHE A 717 -26.89 -42.50 12.83
CA PHE A 717 -26.73 -43.92 13.08
C PHE A 717 -25.56 -44.15 14.06
N PRO A 718 -25.82 -44.68 15.26
CA PRO A 718 -24.77 -44.93 16.23
C PRO A 718 -23.88 -46.09 15.76
N ASN A 719 -22.58 -45.97 16.02
CA ASN A 719 -21.63 -47.05 15.81
C ASN A 719 -21.54 -47.90 17.09
N GLU A 720 -22.04 -49.14 17.06
CA GLU A 720 -22.03 -50.04 18.23
C GLU A 720 -20.65 -50.73 18.45
N ARG A 721 -19.70 -50.59 17.52
CA ARG A 721 -18.44 -51.37 17.54
C ARG A 721 -17.29 -50.77 18.36
N THR A 722 -17.38 -49.51 18.78
CA THR A 722 -16.31 -48.84 19.54
C THR A 722 -16.89 -47.81 20.51
N ASP A 723 -16.50 -47.89 21.79
CA ASP A 723 -16.93 -46.98 22.88
C ASP A 723 -16.50 -45.50 22.68
N LYS A 724 -15.75 -45.24 21.61
CA LYS A 724 -15.37 -43.93 21.12
C LYS A 724 -15.63 -43.96 19.61
N GLU A 725 -16.20 -42.88 19.07
CA GLU A 725 -16.12 -42.43 17.67
C GLU A 725 -17.32 -42.51 16.71
N TRP A 726 -17.55 -41.29 16.17
CA TRP A 726 -18.25 -40.76 15.01
C TRP A 726 -19.54 -41.44 14.51
N PRO A 727 -20.75 -40.90 14.83
CA PRO A 727 -22.00 -41.37 14.23
C PRO A 727 -22.05 -41.05 12.72
N VAL A 728 -22.62 -41.95 11.93
CA VAL A 728 -22.80 -41.73 10.49
C VAL A 728 -24.13 -41.06 10.23
N GLN A 729 -24.16 -40.17 9.25
CA GLN A 729 -25.37 -39.48 8.86
C GLN A 729 -26.10 -40.28 7.79
N ARG A 730 -27.40 -40.50 8.00
CA ARG A 730 -28.27 -41.12 7.01
C ARG A 730 -29.21 -40.08 6.42
N LEU A 731 -29.18 -39.94 5.10
CA LEU A 731 -30.04 -39.03 4.36
C LEU A 731 -30.89 -39.78 3.36
N LEU A 732 -32.20 -39.53 3.38
CA LEU A 732 -33.13 -39.98 2.36
C LEU A 732 -33.87 -38.78 1.79
N ILE A 733 -33.65 -38.52 0.50
CA ILE A 733 -34.24 -37.39 -0.21
C ILE A 733 -35.27 -37.93 -1.19
N MET A 734 -36.51 -37.53 -1.00
CA MET A 734 -37.63 -37.91 -1.86
C MET A 734 -38.11 -36.72 -2.68
N ALA A 735 -38.34 -36.94 -3.97
CA ALA A 735 -38.95 -35.94 -4.85
C ALA A 735 -40.24 -36.48 -5.49
N TYR A 736 -41.29 -35.67 -5.54
CA TYR A 736 -42.51 -36.02 -6.27
C TYR A 736 -43.24 -34.78 -6.79
N PRO A 737 -43.90 -34.86 -7.96
CA PRO A 737 -44.68 -33.73 -8.48
C PRO A 737 -45.88 -33.44 -7.58
N ALA A 738 -45.96 -32.22 -7.04
CA ALA A 738 -47.10 -31.73 -6.29
C ALA A 738 -46.99 -30.20 -6.13
N ARG A 739 -48.14 -29.53 -6.02
CA ARG A 739 -48.19 -28.07 -5.82
C ARG A 739 -48.05 -27.72 -4.34
N GLY A 740 -47.55 -26.51 -4.08
CA GLY A 740 -47.59 -25.86 -2.77
C GLY A 740 -46.20 -25.66 -2.14
N ASP A 741 -45.94 -24.43 -1.72
CA ASP A 741 -44.63 -23.99 -1.21
C ASP A 741 -44.55 -24.04 0.32
N LYS A 742 -45.63 -24.47 0.97
CA LYS A 742 -45.70 -24.54 2.43
C LYS A 742 -44.69 -25.55 2.98
N GLU A 743 -43.78 -25.07 3.81
CA GLU A 743 -42.89 -25.91 4.61
C GLU A 743 -43.68 -26.74 5.64
N ILE A 744 -43.36 -28.03 5.74
CA ILE A 744 -43.95 -28.96 6.70
C ILE A 744 -42.85 -29.70 7.44
N VAL A 745 -42.74 -29.47 8.75
CA VAL A 745 -41.85 -30.22 9.64
C VAL A 745 -42.65 -31.30 10.34
N TYR A 746 -42.36 -32.57 10.07
CA TYR A 746 -43.09 -33.70 10.68
C TYR A 746 -42.49 -34.13 12.03
N ARG A 747 -41.18 -33.93 12.20
CA ARG A 747 -40.45 -34.25 13.42
C ARG A 747 -39.20 -33.38 13.50
N LYS A 748 -38.98 -32.76 14.67
CA LYS A 748 -37.72 -32.11 15.05
C LYS A 748 -37.25 -32.77 16.34
N LYS A 749 -36.00 -33.24 16.39
CA LYS A 749 -35.42 -33.77 17.64
C LYS A 749 -35.45 -32.64 18.68
N LYS A 750 -35.93 -32.94 19.89
CA LYS A 750 -35.88 -32.01 21.03
C LYS A 750 -34.51 -32.05 21.67
#